data_AF-A0A8H6PJK8-F1
#
_entry.id   AF-A0A8H6PJK8-F1
#
_cell.length_a   1.000
_cell.length_b   1.000
_cell.length_c   1.000
_cell.angle_alpha   90.00
_cell.angle_beta   90.00
_cell.angle_gamma   90.00
#
_symmetry.space_group_name_H-M   'P 1'
#
loop_
_entity.id
_entity.type
_entity.pdbx_description
1 polymer ?
#
loop_
_entity_poly.entity_id
_entity_poly.type
_entity_poly.pdbx_seq_one_letter_code
_entity_poly.pdbx_strand_id
1 'polypeptide(L)'
;MGKSQSKLSPSQLEELQRSTHFDKKELQQWYKGFLKDCPSGTLTKEEFQKIYRQFFPFGDPSSFANYVFRVFDSDNSGMIDFKEFICALSVTSRGKMEDKLDWAFQLYDIDGDGKITYDEMLAIVEAIYKMVGSMVKLPEDEDTPEKRVKKIFRMMDKDENGSLDMEEFKEGSKRDETIVSALSLYDGLCAGQAPCSRCRDLKLFCTGHATTLEFHDELPALQRRHRLTSSSSPLHSRNKAKCLTKAISRISNATEANPCPPIDDLASPSLTAVAVSSQQTEVFTNYVLAAFPCYFRCTVNRVPVNWVAYVHSRRGSMNTPFDWALRAKTTAYTGALHNDPRYTDAARALYIRSLRGLAAMLSNPSKATSDEALATAISLACFEIQNCTSPDAWLRHAAGIKTIMRLRGAQAHLHGFGRAMYIVYRSLMVTAAMLSGEECLLEAPEWQALNIQIAADNARLPDSSAYTDVAERGFCEISKVPGYVKRARELLALPSKRRASLQSALLRDVQATRAALRGIHTEFGVAVSTVRAGQTEQQGFIGPLPYVFFDGFSGLYVRGIRSALLILNNLILAMDPKQRAAIETENRTLADGMPDSSSTLQPKISSEEYQSPLTPPKSPGKSRQTTLVVRSLISPQTRGPPTSDMMDRLVTTMGMDGVRVTLVE
;
A
#
# COMPACT_ATOMS: atom_id res chain seq x y z
N MET A 1 -25.83 -45.74 8.22
CA MET A 1 -25.58 -44.63 9.17
C MET A 1 -24.80 -43.56 8.42
N GLY A 2 -25.15 -42.31 8.24
CA GLY A 2 -26.32 -41.46 8.47
C GLY A 2 -25.86 -40.10 7.93
N LYS A 3 -26.55 -39.51 6.95
CA LYS A 3 -26.17 -38.19 6.39
C LYS A 3 -26.34 -37.15 7.50
N SER A 4 -25.26 -36.78 8.18
CA SER A 4 -25.26 -35.68 9.15
C SER A 4 -25.80 -34.43 8.45
N GLN A 5 -26.80 -33.79 9.06
CA GLN A 5 -27.60 -32.72 8.49
C GLN A 5 -26.72 -31.49 8.17
N SER A 6 -26.26 -31.38 6.93
CA SER A 6 -25.47 -30.22 6.45
C SER A 6 -26.31 -28.96 6.18
N LYS A 7 -27.58 -28.96 6.58
CA LYS A 7 -28.54 -27.87 6.33
C LYS A 7 -29.50 -27.73 7.50
N LEU A 8 -29.70 -26.49 7.97
CA LEU A 8 -30.75 -26.12 8.91
C LEU A 8 -32.13 -26.54 8.37
N SER A 9 -33.01 -27.01 9.25
CA SER A 9 -34.39 -27.33 8.88
C SER A 9 -35.17 -26.07 8.48
N PRO A 10 -36.20 -26.18 7.63
CA PRO A 10 -37.01 -25.04 7.20
C PRO A 10 -37.65 -24.28 8.37
N SER A 11 -38.05 -24.98 9.43
CA SER A 11 -38.62 -24.39 10.64
C SER A 11 -37.59 -23.60 11.45
N GLN A 12 -36.37 -24.14 11.63
CA GLN A 12 -35.28 -23.43 12.30
C GLN A 12 -34.85 -22.18 11.53
N LEU A 13 -34.85 -22.22 10.20
CA LEU A 13 -34.54 -21.04 9.38
C LEU A 13 -35.60 -19.94 9.52
N GLU A 14 -36.87 -20.30 9.67
CA GLU A 14 -37.94 -19.32 9.87
C GLU A 14 -37.92 -18.73 11.27
N GLU A 15 -37.58 -19.52 12.28
CA GLU A 15 -37.39 -19.04 13.64
C GLU A 15 -36.20 -18.06 13.73
N LEU A 16 -35.04 -18.47 13.19
CA LEU A 16 -33.82 -17.64 13.17
C LEU A 16 -34.01 -16.37 12.34
N GLN A 17 -34.77 -16.41 11.26
CA GLN A 17 -35.08 -15.22 10.47
C GLN A 17 -36.01 -14.24 11.20
N ARG A 18 -36.83 -14.71 12.15
CA ARG A 18 -37.66 -13.83 12.99
C ARG A 18 -36.86 -13.22 14.14
N SER A 19 -35.87 -13.94 14.67
CA SER A 19 -35.05 -13.49 15.80
C SER A 19 -33.78 -12.74 15.41
N THR A 20 -33.40 -12.74 14.12
CA THR A 20 -32.17 -12.10 13.63
C THR A 20 -32.41 -11.21 12.41
N HIS A 21 -31.50 -10.27 12.16
CA HIS A 21 -31.50 -9.40 10.98
C HIS A 21 -30.84 -10.05 9.75
N PHE A 22 -30.80 -11.38 9.66
CA PHE A 22 -30.15 -12.13 8.59
C PHE A 22 -31.16 -12.87 7.70
N ASP A 23 -30.88 -12.93 6.40
CA ASP A 23 -31.72 -13.64 5.43
C ASP A 23 -31.47 -15.16 5.46
N LYS A 24 -32.47 -15.97 5.04
CA LYS A 24 -32.37 -17.45 5.02
C LYS A 24 -31.09 -17.98 4.34
N LYS A 25 -30.59 -17.29 3.30
CA LYS A 25 -29.34 -17.65 2.59
C LYS A 25 -28.09 -17.34 3.40
N GLU A 26 -28.07 -16.21 4.11
CA GLU A 26 -26.96 -15.82 4.99
C GLU A 26 -26.88 -16.77 6.19
N LEU A 27 -28.02 -17.07 6.81
CA LEU A 27 -28.10 -18.04 7.92
C LEU A 27 -27.56 -19.42 7.52
N GLN A 28 -27.83 -19.88 6.29
CA GLN A 28 -27.26 -21.13 5.78
C GLN A 28 -25.74 -21.06 5.54
N GLN A 29 -25.21 -19.91 5.11
CA GLN A 29 -23.77 -19.73 4.91
C GLN A 29 -23.02 -19.67 6.24
N TRP A 30 -23.55 -18.91 7.20
CA TRP A 30 -23.02 -18.87 8.56
C TRP A 30 -23.07 -20.24 9.23
N TYR A 31 -24.16 -20.98 9.09
CA TYR A 31 -24.27 -22.33 9.61
C TYR A 31 -23.24 -23.29 9.02
N LYS A 32 -23.00 -23.17 7.70
CA LYS A 32 -21.99 -23.98 7.02
C LYS A 32 -20.57 -23.62 7.44
N GLY A 33 -20.28 -22.32 7.67
CA GLY A 33 -19.01 -21.86 8.21
C GLY A 33 -18.80 -22.35 9.65
N PHE A 34 -19.80 -22.16 10.49
CA PHE A 34 -19.81 -22.61 11.88
C PHE A 34 -19.59 -24.11 12.00
N LEU A 35 -20.26 -24.96 11.21
CA LEU A 35 -20.02 -26.40 11.21
C LEU A 35 -18.67 -26.83 10.62
N LYS A 36 -18.03 -25.99 9.81
CA LYS A 36 -16.70 -26.25 9.27
C LYS A 36 -15.62 -26.01 10.33
N ASP A 37 -15.80 -24.96 11.12
CA ASP A 37 -14.84 -24.55 12.14
C ASP A 37 -15.11 -25.27 13.48
N CYS A 38 -16.37 -25.61 13.76
CA CYS A 38 -16.84 -26.39 14.91
C CYS A 38 -17.66 -27.62 14.45
N PRO A 39 -17.00 -28.76 14.13
CA PRO A 39 -17.68 -29.96 13.62
C PRO A 39 -18.69 -30.60 14.58
N SER A 40 -18.60 -30.27 15.88
CA SER A 40 -19.52 -30.65 16.96
C SER A 40 -20.86 -29.90 16.89
N GLY A 41 -20.93 -28.76 16.22
CA GLY A 41 -22.12 -27.90 16.20
C GLY A 41 -22.32 -27.04 17.45
N THR A 42 -21.33 -27.02 18.36
CA THR A 42 -21.28 -26.16 19.55
C THR A 42 -19.87 -25.59 19.70
N LEU A 43 -19.76 -24.41 20.30
CA LEU A 43 -18.50 -23.70 20.51
C LEU A 43 -18.16 -23.67 22.00
N THR A 44 -17.04 -24.28 22.39
CA THR A 44 -16.64 -24.31 23.81
C THR A 44 -15.90 -23.03 24.21
N LYS A 45 -15.81 -22.79 25.53
CA LYS A 45 -15.11 -21.63 26.09
C LYS A 45 -13.63 -21.58 25.66
N GLU A 46 -12.96 -22.72 25.59
CA GLU A 46 -11.57 -22.84 25.16
C GLU A 46 -11.39 -22.50 23.67
N GLU A 47 -12.34 -22.94 22.84
CA GLU A 47 -12.35 -22.64 21.40
C GLU A 47 -12.63 -21.15 21.17
N PHE A 48 -13.58 -20.57 21.90
CA PHE A 48 -13.90 -19.15 21.86
C PHE A 48 -12.72 -18.26 22.29
N GLN A 49 -12.04 -18.63 23.38
CA GLN A 49 -10.80 -17.97 23.81
C GLN A 49 -9.69 -18.08 22.75
N LYS A 50 -9.58 -19.23 22.07
CA LYS A 50 -8.60 -19.42 21.00
C LYS A 50 -8.86 -18.48 19.82
N ILE A 51 -10.13 -18.25 19.46
CA ILE A 51 -10.53 -17.27 18.44
C ILE A 51 -10.10 -15.86 18.88
N TYR A 52 -10.41 -15.44 20.11
CA TYR A 52 -10.01 -14.12 20.61
C TYR A 52 -8.48 -13.94 20.71
N ARG A 53 -7.72 -14.99 21.06
CA ARG A 53 -6.24 -14.99 21.04
C ARG A 53 -5.66 -14.82 19.64
N GLN A 54 -6.37 -15.24 18.59
CA GLN A 54 -5.96 -15.00 17.20
C GLN A 54 -6.13 -13.54 16.78
N PHE A 55 -7.17 -12.86 17.28
CA PHE A 55 -7.43 -11.45 16.99
C PHE A 55 -6.58 -10.50 17.84
N PHE A 56 -6.24 -10.90 19.08
CA PHE A 56 -5.46 -10.11 20.03
C PHE A 56 -4.23 -10.89 20.54
N PRO A 57 -3.21 -11.12 19.68
CA PRO A 57 -2.08 -12.00 20.00
C PRO A 57 -1.06 -11.43 20.99
N PHE A 58 -1.14 -10.14 21.31
CA PHE A 58 -0.18 -9.42 22.15
C PHE A 58 -0.67 -9.16 23.59
N GLY A 59 -1.95 -9.42 23.87
CA GLY A 59 -2.56 -9.29 25.19
C GLY A 59 -3.06 -10.63 25.73
N ASP A 60 -3.66 -10.61 26.92
CA ASP A 60 -4.39 -11.76 27.48
C ASP A 60 -5.89 -11.54 27.32
N PRO A 61 -6.53 -12.04 26.25
CA PRO A 61 -7.97 -11.90 26.05
C PRO A 61 -8.77 -12.90 26.90
N SER A 62 -8.14 -13.77 27.70
CA SER A 62 -8.83 -14.88 28.36
C SER A 62 -9.96 -14.40 29.28
N SER A 63 -9.70 -13.36 30.08
CA SER A 63 -10.73 -12.78 30.97
C SER A 63 -11.85 -12.11 30.17
N PHE A 64 -11.53 -11.33 29.15
CA PHE A 64 -12.53 -10.62 28.35
C PHE A 64 -13.40 -11.58 27.51
N ALA A 65 -12.77 -12.58 26.88
CA ALA A 65 -13.47 -13.63 26.15
C ALA A 65 -14.43 -14.42 27.06
N ASN A 66 -14.11 -14.59 28.34
CA ASN A 66 -15.02 -15.24 29.30
C ASN A 66 -16.27 -14.40 29.59
N TYR A 67 -16.13 -13.09 29.73
CA TYR A 67 -17.27 -12.20 29.93
C TYR A 67 -18.16 -12.18 28.70
N VAL A 68 -17.58 -12.07 27.50
CA VAL A 68 -18.35 -12.12 26.25
C VAL A 68 -19.02 -13.49 26.06
N PHE A 69 -18.32 -14.58 26.38
CA PHE A 69 -18.89 -15.93 26.28
C PHE A 69 -20.14 -16.08 27.15
N ARG A 70 -20.12 -15.56 28.38
CA ARG A 70 -21.28 -15.61 29.29
C ARG A 70 -22.49 -14.84 28.74
N VAL A 71 -22.27 -13.71 28.09
CA VAL A 71 -23.36 -12.94 27.48
C VAL A 71 -23.93 -13.64 26.23
N PHE A 72 -23.09 -14.41 25.52
CA PHE A 72 -23.53 -15.20 24.36
C PHE A 72 -24.30 -16.47 24.78
N ASP A 73 -23.89 -17.11 25.88
CA ASP A 73 -24.49 -18.33 26.45
C ASP A 73 -25.77 -17.98 27.25
N SER A 74 -26.90 -17.86 26.56
CA SER A 74 -28.16 -17.41 27.15
C SER A 74 -28.82 -18.49 28.00
N ASP A 75 -28.55 -19.76 27.73
CA ASP A 75 -29.07 -20.89 28.47
C ASP A 75 -28.14 -21.41 29.59
N ASN A 76 -26.96 -20.79 29.75
CA ASN A 76 -25.90 -21.18 30.69
C ASN A 76 -25.50 -22.65 30.55
N SER A 77 -25.57 -23.20 29.33
CA SER A 77 -25.17 -24.58 29.05
C SER A 77 -23.66 -24.79 29.10
N GLY A 78 -22.87 -23.71 29.15
CA GLY A 78 -21.41 -23.73 29.09
C GLY A 78 -20.87 -23.95 27.68
N MET A 79 -21.73 -23.92 26.66
CA MET A 79 -21.40 -24.08 25.24
C MET A 79 -22.28 -23.14 24.42
N ILE A 80 -21.71 -22.41 23.46
CA ILE A 80 -22.51 -21.55 22.60
C ILE A 80 -23.02 -22.37 21.42
N ASP A 81 -24.33 -22.49 21.28
CA ASP A 81 -24.95 -23.11 20.12
C ASP A 81 -25.01 -22.16 18.91
N PHE A 82 -25.36 -22.69 17.72
CA PHE A 82 -25.42 -21.85 16.52
C PHE A 82 -26.49 -20.73 16.61
N LYS A 83 -27.60 -20.98 17.31
CA LYS A 83 -28.69 -20.02 17.46
C LYS A 83 -28.26 -18.85 18.33
N GLU A 84 -27.61 -19.13 19.44
CA GLU A 84 -27.04 -18.13 20.36
C GLU A 84 -25.95 -17.31 19.68
N PHE A 85 -25.03 -17.98 18.97
CA PHE A 85 -23.98 -17.32 18.22
C PHE A 85 -24.54 -16.33 17.18
N ILE A 86 -25.51 -16.75 16.37
CA ILE A 86 -26.03 -15.91 15.28
C ILE A 86 -26.97 -14.80 15.79
N CYS A 87 -27.67 -15.03 16.91
CA CYS A 87 -28.48 -14.00 17.57
C CYS A 87 -27.59 -12.91 18.18
N ALA A 88 -26.55 -13.27 18.92
CA ALA A 88 -25.59 -12.31 19.47
C ALA A 88 -24.84 -11.55 18.36
N LEU A 89 -24.48 -12.24 17.27
CA LEU A 89 -23.88 -11.60 16.10
C LEU A 89 -24.85 -10.63 15.40
N SER A 90 -26.14 -10.95 15.35
CA SER A 90 -27.18 -10.09 14.77
C SER A 90 -27.30 -8.76 15.53
N VAL A 91 -27.31 -8.82 16.87
CA VAL A 91 -27.42 -7.63 17.73
C VAL A 91 -26.17 -6.76 17.61
N THR A 92 -24.98 -7.36 17.68
CA THR A 92 -23.70 -6.62 17.64
C THR A 92 -23.39 -6.02 16.27
N SER A 93 -23.80 -6.67 15.16
CA SER A 93 -23.48 -6.21 13.78
C SER A 93 -24.59 -5.40 13.10
N ARG A 94 -25.87 -5.70 13.37
CA ARG A 94 -27.02 -5.10 12.67
C ARG A 94 -28.11 -4.57 13.62
N GLY A 95 -27.93 -4.69 14.93
CA GLY A 95 -28.85 -4.17 15.93
C GLY A 95 -28.88 -2.63 15.96
N LYS A 96 -29.97 -2.07 16.48
CA LYS A 96 -30.06 -0.62 16.69
C LYS A 96 -29.13 -0.21 17.83
N MET A 97 -28.85 1.09 17.92
CA MET A 97 -28.02 1.63 19.02
C MET A 97 -28.58 1.25 20.40
N GLU A 98 -29.91 1.21 20.55
CA GLU A 98 -30.57 0.78 21.79
C GLU A 98 -30.28 -0.69 22.12
N ASP A 99 -30.43 -1.60 21.14
CA ASP A 99 -30.14 -3.03 21.31
C ASP A 99 -28.64 -3.27 21.62
N LYS A 100 -27.74 -2.46 21.03
CA LYS A 100 -26.30 -2.51 21.31
C LYS A 100 -25.98 -2.03 22.74
N LEU A 101 -26.70 -1.04 23.25
CA LEU A 101 -26.54 -0.55 24.62
C LEU A 101 -27.10 -1.54 25.65
N ASP A 102 -28.23 -2.19 25.36
CA ASP A 102 -28.77 -3.27 26.19
C ASP A 102 -27.79 -4.45 26.27
N TRP A 103 -27.21 -4.83 25.13
CA TRP A 103 -26.19 -5.87 25.07
C TRP A 103 -24.90 -5.48 25.80
N ALA A 104 -24.48 -4.22 25.69
CA ALA A 104 -23.33 -3.70 26.42
C ALA A 104 -23.58 -3.74 27.94
N PHE A 105 -24.78 -3.37 28.40
CA PHE A 105 -25.13 -3.42 29.82
C PHE A 105 -24.99 -4.84 30.39
N GLN A 106 -25.49 -5.85 29.67
CA GLN A 106 -25.36 -7.27 30.04
C GLN A 106 -23.91 -7.76 30.11
N LEU A 107 -22.99 -7.11 29.38
CA LEU A 107 -21.56 -7.41 29.45
C LEU A 107 -20.90 -6.80 30.69
N TYR A 108 -21.34 -5.62 31.12
CA TYR A 108 -20.81 -4.91 32.28
C TYR A 108 -21.39 -5.40 33.61
N ASP A 109 -22.65 -5.84 33.61
CA ASP A 109 -23.34 -6.47 34.75
C ASP A 109 -22.83 -7.92 34.90
N ILE A 110 -21.99 -8.18 35.92
CA ILE A 110 -21.32 -9.48 36.08
C ILE A 110 -22.18 -10.46 36.85
N ASP A 111 -22.90 -10.00 37.87
CA ASP A 111 -23.76 -10.85 38.68
C ASP A 111 -25.22 -10.92 38.20
N GLY A 112 -25.61 -10.08 37.23
CA GLY A 112 -26.92 -10.05 36.60
C GLY A 112 -28.00 -9.43 37.49
N ASP A 113 -27.62 -8.60 38.47
CA ASP A 113 -28.55 -8.00 39.42
C ASP A 113 -29.31 -6.78 38.83
N GLY A 114 -28.99 -6.40 37.59
CA GLY A 114 -29.59 -5.27 36.89
C GLY A 114 -28.96 -3.93 37.22
N LYS A 115 -27.80 -3.92 37.88
CA LYS A 115 -27.00 -2.74 38.21
C LYS A 115 -25.53 -3.02 37.91
N ILE A 116 -24.77 -1.98 37.56
CA ILE A 116 -23.33 -2.10 37.35
C ILE A 116 -22.61 -1.44 38.52
N THR A 117 -21.93 -2.24 39.33
CA THR A 117 -21.12 -1.74 40.45
C THR A 117 -19.73 -1.29 39.98
N TYR A 118 -19.05 -0.50 40.82
CA TYR A 118 -17.70 -0.01 40.52
C TYR A 118 -16.70 -1.15 40.26
N ASP A 119 -16.78 -2.21 41.06
CA ASP A 119 -15.87 -3.35 40.98
C ASP A 119 -16.09 -4.17 39.70
N GLU A 120 -17.34 -4.30 39.25
CA GLU A 120 -17.67 -5.00 38.00
C GLU A 120 -17.18 -4.24 36.78
N MET A 121 -17.38 -2.92 36.77
CA MET A 121 -16.87 -2.08 35.69
C MET A 121 -15.34 -2.09 35.64
N LEU A 122 -14.68 -2.08 36.80
CA LEU A 122 -13.23 -2.21 36.89
C LEU A 122 -12.75 -3.54 36.35
N ALA A 123 -13.41 -4.65 36.67
CA ALA A 123 -13.05 -5.97 36.17
C ALA A 123 -13.14 -6.06 34.63
N ILE A 124 -14.16 -5.47 34.00
CA ILE A 124 -14.29 -5.43 32.54
C ILE A 124 -13.24 -4.52 31.91
N VAL A 125 -13.05 -3.31 32.44
CA VAL A 125 -12.07 -2.34 31.90
C VAL A 125 -10.64 -2.89 32.06
N GLU A 126 -10.30 -3.51 33.17
CA GLU A 126 -9.02 -4.22 33.33
C GLU A 126 -8.85 -5.35 32.31
N ALA A 127 -9.89 -6.13 32.04
CA ALA A 127 -9.83 -7.21 31.06
C ALA A 127 -9.60 -6.67 29.64
N ILE A 128 -10.20 -5.52 29.31
CA ILE A 128 -9.95 -4.81 28.05
C ILE A 128 -8.52 -4.28 27.99
N TYR A 129 -7.98 -3.69 29.07
CA TYR A 129 -6.59 -3.22 29.12
C TYR A 129 -5.59 -4.38 29.00
N LYS A 130 -5.86 -5.53 29.65
CA LYS A 130 -5.06 -6.76 29.52
C LYS A 130 -5.13 -7.34 28.10
N MET A 131 -6.28 -7.23 27.43
CA MET A 131 -6.49 -7.70 26.05
C MET A 131 -5.81 -6.79 25.00
N VAL A 132 -5.91 -5.47 25.14
CA VAL A 132 -5.40 -4.49 24.16
C VAL A 132 -3.91 -4.19 24.39
N GLY A 133 -3.40 -4.40 25.60
CA GLY A 133 -2.02 -4.08 25.97
C GLY A 133 -1.70 -2.59 25.82
N SER A 134 -0.42 -2.23 25.83
CA SER A 134 0.07 -0.84 25.70
C SER A 134 -0.10 -0.22 24.29
N MET A 135 -1.02 -0.74 23.46
CA MET A 135 -1.20 -0.32 22.06
C MET A 135 -1.92 1.03 21.90
N VAL A 136 -2.57 1.54 22.95
CA VAL A 136 -3.30 2.82 22.92
C VAL A 136 -2.65 3.79 23.90
N LYS A 137 -2.11 4.90 23.39
CA LYS A 137 -1.69 6.02 24.27
C LYS A 137 -2.94 6.71 24.78
N LEU A 138 -3.28 6.45 26.03
CA LEU A 138 -4.35 7.15 26.72
C LEU A 138 -3.79 8.45 27.35
N PRO A 139 -4.63 9.49 27.47
CA PRO A 139 -4.29 10.71 28.23
C PRO A 139 -3.80 10.40 29.66
N GLU A 140 -3.00 11.28 30.26
CA GLU A 140 -2.46 11.10 31.62
C GLU A 140 -3.55 11.00 32.72
N ASP A 141 -4.77 11.46 32.44
CA ASP A 141 -5.95 11.33 33.30
C ASP A 141 -6.71 9.99 33.16
N GLU A 142 -6.33 9.13 32.21
CA GLU A 142 -6.93 7.81 31.91
C GLU A 142 -5.90 6.68 31.75
N ASP A 143 -4.67 6.93 32.22
CA ASP A 143 -3.52 6.03 32.10
C ASP A 143 -3.69 4.69 32.85
N THR A 144 -4.50 4.66 33.91
CA THR A 144 -4.85 3.46 34.65
C THR A 144 -6.35 3.14 34.58
N PRO A 145 -6.75 1.86 34.58
CA PRO A 145 -8.14 1.45 34.52
C PRO A 145 -8.98 2.03 35.67
N GLU A 146 -8.40 2.21 36.87
CA GLU A 146 -9.09 2.78 38.04
C GLU A 146 -9.43 4.26 37.83
N LYS A 147 -8.51 5.05 37.26
CA LYS A 147 -8.79 6.47 36.97
C LYS A 147 -9.88 6.60 35.92
N ARG A 148 -9.88 5.72 34.92
CA ARG A 148 -10.91 5.69 33.87
C ARG A 148 -12.28 5.31 34.42
N VAL A 149 -12.39 4.25 35.21
CA VAL A 149 -13.66 3.85 35.84
C VAL A 149 -14.19 4.95 36.77
N LYS A 150 -13.32 5.57 37.57
CA LYS A 150 -13.71 6.69 38.44
C LYS A 150 -14.25 7.90 37.66
N LYS A 151 -13.71 8.16 36.47
CA LYS A 151 -14.20 9.22 35.57
C LYS A 151 -15.56 8.88 34.98
N ILE A 152 -15.77 7.63 34.59
CA ILE A 152 -17.05 7.12 34.07
C ILE A 152 -18.13 7.21 35.15
N PHE A 153 -17.89 6.68 36.35
CA PHE A 153 -18.85 6.76 37.46
C PHE A 153 -19.21 8.21 37.81
N ARG A 154 -18.23 9.11 37.93
CA ARG A 154 -18.51 10.54 38.21
C ARG A 154 -19.40 11.21 37.14
N MET A 155 -19.41 10.68 35.92
CA MET A 155 -20.17 11.25 34.81
C MET A 155 -21.56 10.61 34.65
N MET A 156 -21.71 9.34 35.04
CA MET A 156 -22.88 8.52 34.75
C MET A 156 -23.75 8.24 35.98
N ASP A 157 -23.15 8.14 37.18
CA ASP A 157 -23.83 7.94 38.46
C ASP A 157 -24.37 9.29 38.94
N LYS A 158 -25.65 9.58 38.65
CA LYS A 158 -26.25 10.89 38.92
C LYS A 158 -26.85 10.99 40.30
N ASP A 159 -27.30 9.87 40.84
CA ASP A 159 -27.88 9.78 42.17
C ASP A 159 -26.84 9.45 43.25
N GLU A 160 -25.57 9.26 42.86
CA GLU A 160 -24.41 8.96 43.70
C GLU A 160 -24.64 7.73 44.58
N ASN A 161 -25.44 6.77 44.10
CA ASN A 161 -25.78 5.56 44.83
C ASN A 161 -24.67 4.50 44.80
N GLY A 162 -23.60 4.71 44.01
CA GLY A 162 -22.46 3.82 43.88
C GLY A 162 -22.64 2.67 42.89
N SER A 163 -23.72 2.67 42.12
CA SER A 163 -24.08 1.70 41.08
C SER A 163 -24.75 2.39 39.90
N LEU A 164 -24.59 1.87 38.68
CA LEU A 164 -25.29 2.42 37.50
C LEU A 164 -26.48 1.53 37.16
N ASP A 165 -27.67 2.11 37.10
CA ASP A 165 -28.83 1.42 36.52
C ASP A 165 -28.82 1.47 34.98
N MET A 166 -29.72 0.71 34.36
CA MET A 166 -29.82 0.62 32.89
C MET A 166 -30.05 1.98 32.22
N GLU A 167 -30.84 2.86 32.82
CA GLU A 167 -31.18 4.16 32.24
C GLU A 167 -30.03 5.16 32.37
N GLU A 168 -29.35 5.17 33.51
CA GLU A 168 -28.12 5.93 33.76
C GLU A 168 -27.00 5.47 32.83
N PHE A 169 -26.86 4.16 32.62
CA PHE A 169 -25.89 3.60 31.69
C PHE A 169 -26.19 3.99 30.24
N LYS A 170 -27.45 3.91 29.81
CA LYS A 170 -27.87 4.32 28.45
C LYS A 170 -27.68 5.81 28.21
N GLU A 171 -28.02 6.66 29.18
CA GLU A 171 -27.89 8.10 29.04
C GLU A 171 -26.41 8.55 29.06
N GLY A 172 -25.61 7.97 29.97
CA GLY A 172 -24.20 8.27 30.10
C GLY A 172 -23.37 7.75 28.92
N SER A 173 -23.66 6.54 28.43
CA SER A 173 -22.97 5.96 27.28
C SER A 173 -23.26 6.74 25.99
N LYS A 174 -24.44 7.36 25.83
CA LYS A 174 -24.74 8.25 24.69
C LYS A 174 -23.92 9.55 24.70
N ARG A 175 -23.38 9.95 25.85
CA ARG A 175 -22.56 11.17 26.01
C ARG A 175 -21.06 10.89 25.92
N ASP A 176 -20.64 9.65 26.16
CA ASP A 176 -19.25 9.22 26.03
C ASP A 176 -18.97 8.64 24.63
N GLU A 177 -18.35 9.45 23.77
CA GLU A 177 -17.96 9.04 22.41
C GLU A 177 -17.01 7.82 22.41
N THR A 178 -16.27 7.57 23.50
CA THR A 178 -15.32 6.44 23.58
C THR A 178 -16.02 5.11 23.77
N ILE A 179 -17.10 5.07 24.57
CA ILE A 179 -17.92 3.87 24.79
C ILE A 179 -18.69 3.55 23.51
N VAL A 180 -19.29 4.56 22.86
CA VAL A 180 -19.99 4.39 21.57
C VAL A 180 -19.04 3.93 20.47
N SER A 181 -17.83 4.48 20.42
CA SER A 181 -16.79 4.08 19.46
C SER A 181 -16.28 2.66 19.73
N ALA A 182 -16.12 2.26 20.98
CA ALA A 182 -15.74 0.90 21.36
C ALA A 182 -16.81 -0.15 21.02
N LEU A 183 -18.09 0.20 21.18
CA LEU A 183 -19.23 -0.64 20.76
C LEU A 183 -19.37 -0.71 19.22
N SER A 184 -18.91 0.33 18.52
CA SER A 184 -18.87 0.37 17.05
C SER A 184 -17.64 -0.35 16.46
N LEU A 185 -16.61 -0.65 17.27
CA LEU A 185 -15.39 -1.34 16.86
C LEU A 185 -15.69 -2.76 16.33
N TYR A 186 -16.77 -3.38 16.80
CA TYR A 186 -17.24 -4.71 16.36
C TYR A 186 -17.82 -4.72 14.93
N ASP A 187 -18.23 -3.57 14.38
CA ASP A 187 -18.71 -3.49 12.98
C ASP A 187 -17.58 -3.80 11.97
N GLY A 188 -16.31 -3.75 12.40
CA GLY A 188 -15.13 -4.06 11.59
C GLY A 188 -14.71 -5.54 11.55
N LEU A 189 -15.20 -6.38 12.46
CA LEU A 189 -14.79 -7.80 12.55
C LEU A 189 -15.53 -8.72 11.57
N CYS A 190 -16.63 -8.26 10.96
CA CYS A 190 -17.44 -9.02 10.01
C CYS A 190 -17.46 -8.40 8.60
N ALA A 191 -16.29 -8.24 7.98
CA ALA A 191 -16.20 -7.87 6.58
C ALA A 191 -16.49 -9.07 5.64
N GLY A 192 -17.74 -9.55 5.65
CA GLY A 192 -18.32 -10.31 4.55
C GLY A 192 -19.14 -9.39 3.65
N GLN A 193 -18.55 -8.99 2.51
CA GLN A 193 -19.13 -8.25 1.37
C GLN A 193 -20.37 -7.36 1.62
N ALA A 194 -20.17 -6.04 1.63
CA ALA A 194 -21.26 -5.06 1.65
C ALA A 194 -22.17 -5.16 0.39
N PRO A 195 -23.49 -4.92 0.51
CA PRO A 195 -24.40 -4.91 -0.64
C PRO A 195 -24.09 -3.74 -1.58
N CYS A 196 -24.21 -3.99 -2.90
CA CYS A 196 -23.99 -2.98 -3.93
C CYS A 196 -25.00 -1.81 -3.81
N SER A 197 -24.61 -0.63 -4.30
CA SER A 197 -25.37 0.63 -4.15
C SER A 197 -26.82 0.54 -4.65
N ARG A 198 -27.06 -0.14 -5.77
CA ARG A 198 -28.40 -0.26 -6.38
C ARG A 198 -29.41 -1.01 -5.51
N CYS A 199 -28.99 -2.01 -4.76
CA CYS A 199 -29.85 -2.77 -3.85
C CYS A 199 -30.12 -2.01 -2.53
N ARG A 200 -29.17 -1.16 -2.13
CA ARG A 200 -29.29 -0.26 -0.99
C ARG A 200 -30.36 0.80 -1.19
N ASP A 201 -30.41 1.41 -2.38
CA ASP A 201 -31.35 2.49 -2.68
C ASP A 201 -32.79 1.99 -2.88
N LEU A 202 -32.96 0.73 -3.31
CA LEU A 202 -34.27 0.10 -3.50
C LEU A 202 -34.78 -0.65 -2.27
N LYS A 203 -34.03 -0.66 -1.16
CA LYS A 203 -34.33 -1.45 0.06
C LYS A 203 -34.60 -2.94 -0.24
N LEU A 204 -33.84 -3.53 -1.16
CA LEU A 204 -33.92 -4.95 -1.55
C LEU A 204 -32.57 -5.64 -1.37
N PHE A 205 -32.56 -6.93 -1.06
CA PHE A 205 -31.31 -7.67 -0.82
C PHE A 205 -30.57 -8.06 -2.12
N CYS A 206 -29.23 -7.90 -2.15
CA CYS A 206 -28.37 -8.24 -3.28
C CYS A 206 -27.95 -9.72 -3.21
N THR A 207 -28.65 -10.61 -3.90
CA THR A 207 -28.45 -12.07 -3.75
C THR A 207 -27.20 -12.66 -4.43
N GLY A 208 -26.29 -11.83 -4.95
CA GLY A 208 -24.99 -12.30 -5.48
C GLY A 208 -25.06 -13.35 -6.60
N HIS A 209 -26.19 -13.47 -7.32
CA HIS A 209 -26.26 -14.35 -8.47
C HIS A 209 -25.71 -13.60 -9.68
N ALA A 210 -24.60 -14.07 -10.24
CA ALA A 210 -24.32 -13.90 -11.65
C ALA A 210 -25.45 -14.61 -12.40
N THR A 211 -26.53 -13.89 -12.71
CA THR A 211 -27.44 -14.32 -13.76
C THR A 211 -26.68 -14.19 -15.06
N THR A 212 -26.55 -15.29 -15.79
CA THR A 212 -26.09 -15.28 -17.17
C THR A 212 -27.01 -14.34 -17.94
N LEU A 213 -26.48 -13.17 -18.31
CA LEU A 213 -27.19 -12.24 -19.18
C LEU A 213 -27.28 -12.88 -20.56
N GLU A 214 -28.42 -13.49 -20.90
CA GLU A 214 -28.78 -13.68 -22.31
C GLU A 214 -29.22 -12.32 -22.86
N PHE A 215 -28.33 -11.73 -23.65
CA PHE A 215 -28.61 -10.52 -24.39
C PHE A 215 -29.59 -10.87 -25.52
N HIS A 216 -30.85 -10.48 -25.35
CA HIS A 216 -31.78 -10.40 -26.48
C HIS A 216 -31.50 -9.11 -27.25
N ASP A 217 -31.21 -9.27 -28.54
CA ASP A 217 -31.03 -8.13 -29.45
C ASP A 217 -32.36 -7.39 -29.64
N GLU A 218 -32.52 -6.26 -28.94
CA GLU A 218 -33.66 -5.34 -29.06
C GLU A 218 -33.56 -4.43 -30.31
N LEU A 219 -32.45 -4.48 -31.06
CA LEU A 219 -32.25 -3.66 -32.25
C LEU A 219 -33.37 -3.82 -33.30
N PRO A 220 -33.95 -5.01 -33.55
CA PRO A 220 -35.08 -5.16 -34.47
C PRO A 220 -36.39 -4.54 -33.93
N ALA A 221 -36.55 -4.42 -32.61
CA ALA A 221 -37.71 -3.81 -31.98
C ALA A 221 -37.58 -2.28 -31.91
N LEU A 222 -36.36 -1.76 -31.70
CA LEU A 222 -36.02 -0.34 -31.74
C LEU A 222 -36.04 0.22 -33.17
N GLN A 223 -35.58 -0.55 -34.16
CA GLN A 223 -35.68 -0.18 -35.59
C GLN A 223 -37.14 -0.12 -36.06
N ARG A 224 -38.03 -0.95 -35.50
CA ARG A 224 -39.48 -0.87 -35.74
C ARG A 224 -40.13 0.33 -35.06
N ARG A 225 -39.70 0.68 -33.83
CA ARG A 225 -40.23 1.83 -33.07
C ARG A 225 -39.75 3.19 -33.59
N HIS A 226 -38.56 3.28 -34.18
CA HIS A 226 -37.98 4.54 -34.69
C HIS A 226 -38.06 4.70 -36.20
N ARG A 227 -39.06 4.10 -36.87
CA ARG A 227 -39.40 4.45 -38.26
C ARG A 227 -40.08 5.83 -38.31
N LEU A 228 -39.28 6.89 -38.23
CA LEU A 228 -39.63 8.18 -38.83
C LEU A 228 -38.90 8.31 -40.17
N THR A 229 -39.67 7.98 -41.22
CA THR A 229 -39.63 8.55 -42.57
C THR A 229 -38.26 8.81 -43.20
N SER A 230 -37.75 7.81 -43.92
CA SER A 230 -36.81 8.03 -45.02
C SER A 230 -37.58 8.45 -46.28
N SER A 231 -37.47 9.72 -46.70
CA SER A 231 -37.61 10.08 -48.12
C SER A 231 -36.20 10.19 -48.72
N SER A 232 -35.86 9.13 -49.46
CA SER A 232 -34.87 9.00 -50.54
C SER A 232 -33.99 10.21 -50.90
N SER A 233 -32.66 10.03 -50.84
CA SER A 233 -31.76 10.05 -52.02
C SER A 233 -30.31 9.69 -51.63
N PRO A 234 -29.54 8.97 -52.47
CA PRO A 234 -28.21 8.45 -52.12
C PRO A 234 -27.09 9.37 -52.60
N LEU A 235 -26.12 9.74 -51.75
CA LEU A 235 -24.79 10.19 -52.21
C LEU A 235 -23.72 10.14 -51.10
N HIS A 236 -22.65 9.40 -51.44
CA HIS A 236 -21.27 9.48 -50.97
C HIS A 236 -20.88 9.28 -49.48
N SER A 237 -20.38 8.07 -49.26
CA SER A 237 -19.30 7.70 -48.34
C SER A 237 -18.10 8.67 -48.38
N ARG A 238 -17.90 9.46 -47.32
CA ARG A 238 -16.55 9.92 -46.88
C ARG A 238 -16.44 10.69 -45.54
N ASN A 239 -17.51 10.95 -44.79
CA ASN A 239 -17.46 11.94 -43.67
C ASN A 239 -17.61 11.42 -42.22
N LYS A 240 -17.65 10.11 -41.95
CA LYS A 240 -17.74 9.64 -40.54
C LYS A 240 -16.44 9.80 -39.73
N ALA A 241 -15.27 9.82 -40.37
CA ALA A 241 -14.00 10.04 -39.67
C ALA A 241 -13.85 11.48 -39.14
N LYS A 242 -14.37 12.49 -39.86
CA LYS A 242 -14.21 13.90 -39.48
C LYS A 242 -15.08 14.33 -38.30
N CYS A 243 -16.21 13.66 -38.04
CA CYS A 243 -17.10 14.02 -36.93
C CYS A 243 -16.52 13.60 -35.56
N LEU A 244 -15.82 12.46 -35.50
CA LEU A 244 -15.14 12.01 -34.29
C LEU A 244 -13.89 12.87 -34.01
N THR A 245 -13.12 13.23 -35.05
CA THR A 245 -11.98 14.14 -34.90
C THR A 245 -12.41 15.54 -34.47
N LYS A 246 -13.58 16.03 -34.92
CA LYS A 246 -14.11 17.35 -34.53
C LYS A 246 -14.71 17.36 -33.11
N ALA A 247 -15.20 16.22 -32.61
CA ALA A 247 -15.57 16.05 -31.21
C ALA A 247 -14.33 15.99 -30.30
N ILE A 248 -13.27 15.29 -30.73
CA ILE A 248 -11.99 15.22 -30.01
C ILE A 248 -11.23 16.56 -30.05
N SER A 249 -11.34 17.33 -31.15
CA SER A 249 -10.76 18.67 -31.23
C SER A 249 -11.52 19.70 -30.38
N ARG A 250 -12.83 19.54 -30.19
CA ARG A 250 -13.61 20.36 -29.24
C ARG A 250 -13.20 20.10 -27.79
N ILE A 251 -12.87 18.84 -27.44
CA ILE A 251 -12.32 18.49 -26.11
C ILE A 251 -10.90 19.08 -25.93
N SER A 252 -10.12 19.22 -26.99
CA SER A 252 -8.75 19.77 -26.92
C SER A 252 -8.70 21.31 -26.86
N ASN A 253 -9.75 21.99 -27.34
CA ASN A 253 -9.79 23.47 -27.44
C ASN A 253 -10.73 24.13 -26.42
N ALA A 254 -11.38 23.37 -25.52
CA ALA A 254 -12.07 23.94 -24.37
C ALA A 254 -11.02 24.47 -23.38
N THR A 255 -10.65 25.75 -23.56
CA THR A 255 -10.08 26.58 -22.51
C THR A 255 -11.22 26.86 -21.51
N GLU A 256 -11.64 25.83 -20.80
CA GLU A 256 -12.74 25.94 -19.85
C GLU A 256 -12.20 25.76 -18.45
N ALA A 257 -12.35 26.85 -17.68
CA ALA A 257 -12.09 26.93 -16.26
C ALA A 257 -12.49 25.63 -15.56
N ASN A 258 -11.66 25.17 -14.63
CA ASN A 258 -12.03 24.12 -13.68
C ASN A 258 -13.41 24.46 -13.11
N PRO A 259 -14.51 23.78 -13.50
CA PRO A 259 -15.75 23.98 -12.81
C PRO A 259 -15.49 23.37 -11.45
N CYS A 260 -15.47 24.20 -10.40
CA CYS A 260 -15.68 23.66 -9.06
C CYS A 260 -16.93 22.79 -9.17
N PRO A 261 -16.90 21.53 -8.72
CA PRO A 261 -18.12 20.76 -8.63
C PRO A 261 -19.16 21.59 -7.86
N PRO A 262 -20.44 21.58 -8.28
CA PRO A 262 -21.50 22.28 -7.58
C PRO A 262 -21.42 22.00 -6.07
N ILE A 263 -21.81 22.97 -5.23
CA ILE A 263 -21.81 22.80 -3.77
C ILE A 263 -22.55 21.51 -3.38
N ASP A 264 -23.59 21.15 -4.12
CA ASP A 264 -24.35 19.91 -3.93
C ASP A 264 -23.51 18.65 -4.18
N ASP A 265 -22.62 18.64 -5.19
CA ASP A 265 -21.70 17.51 -5.44
C ASP A 265 -20.56 17.44 -4.40
N LEU A 266 -20.22 18.57 -3.75
CA LEU A 266 -19.26 18.64 -2.65
C LEU A 266 -19.88 18.19 -1.31
N ALA A 267 -21.17 18.44 -1.10
CA ALA A 267 -21.92 18.05 0.10
C ALA A 267 -22.55 16.65 -0.01
N SER A 268 -22.94 16.23 -1.21
CA SER A 268 -23.61 14.97 -1.52
C SER A 268 -23.24 14.48 -2.94
N PRO A 269 -22.06 13.85 -3.12
CA PRO A 269 -21.62 13.39 -4.44
C PRO A 269 -22.60 12.37 -5.02
N SER A 270 -22.92 12.49 -6.31
CA SER A 270 -23.80 11.53 -7.00
C SER A 270 -23.33 10.07 -6.85
N LEU A 271 -24.26 9.11 -6.90
CA LEU A 271 -23.94 7.68 -6.86
C LEU A 271 -22.91 7.27 -7.91
N THR A 272 -22.92 7.91 -9.08
CA THR A 272 -21.93 7.71 -10.13
C THR A 272 -20.54 8.21 -9.69
N ALA A 273 -20.45 9.40 -9.09
CA ALA A 273 -19.19 9.91 -8.54
C ALA A 273 -18.65 9.03 -7.40
N VAL A 274 -19.52 8.57 -6.50
CA VAL A 274 -19.16 7.63 -5.42
C VAL A 274 -18.67 6.30 -5.97
N ALA A 275 -19.37 5.72 -6.95
CA ALA A 275 -18.98 4.46 -7.58
C ALA A 275 -17.64 4.56 -8.31
N VAL A 276 -17.43 5.62 -9.11
CA VAL A 276 -16.17 5.87 -9.83
C VAL A 276 -15.01 6.06 -8.85
N SER A 277 -15.22 6.79 -7.76
CA SER A 277 -14.22 7.02 -6.71
C SER A 277 -13.84 5.74 -5.95
N SER A 278 -14.84 4.91 -5.62
CA SER A 278 -14.61 3.60 -4.99
C SER A 278 -13.82 2.67 -5.91
N GLN A 279 -14.22 2.57 -7.17
CA GLN A 279 -13.52 1.78 -8.19
C GLN A 279 -12.09 2.30 -8.41
N GLN A 280 -11.87 3.61 -8.40
CA GLN A 280 -10.53 4.17 -8.55
C GLN A 280 -9.59 3.75 -7.41
N THR A 281 -10.09 3.70 -6.17
CA THR A 281 -9.31 3.20 -5.02
C THR A 281 -8.97 1.72 -5.19
N GLU A 282 -9.94 0.91 -5.60
CA GLU A 282 -9.80 -0.53 -5.77
C GLU A 282 -8.81 -0.86 -6.90
N VAL A 283 -8.99 -0.27 -8.09
CA VAL A 283 -8.10 -0.48 -9.24
C VAL A 283 -6.69 0.02 -8.92
N PHE A 284 -6.55 1.13 -8.18
CA PHE A 284 -5.23 1.58 -7.74
C PHE A 284 -4.59 0.61 -6.75
N THR A 285 -5.35 0.04 -5.83
CA THR A 285 -4.86 -0.98 -4.90
C THR A 285 -4.37 -2.21 -5.66
N ASN A 286 -5.13 -2.67 -6.65
CA ASN A 286 -4.73 -3.78 -7.52
C ASN A 286 -3.45 -3.47 -8.31
N TYR A 287 -3.34 -2.24 -8.84
CA TYR A 287 -2.11 -1.77 -9.47
C TYR A 287 -0.92 -1.79 -8.50
N VAL A 288 -1.08 -1.30 -7.27
CA VAL A 288 -0.01 -1.28 -6.26
C VAL A 288 0.44 -2.69 -5.93
N LEU A 289 -0.51 -3.61 -5.72
CA LEU A 289 -0.19 -5.01 -5.41
C LEU A 289 0.41 -5.78 -6.59
N ALA A 290 0.14 -5.37 -7.83
CA ALA A 290 0.76 -5.95 -9.02
C ALA A 290 2.17 -5.38 -9.27
N ALA A 291 2.33 -4.06 -9.18
CA ALA A 291 3.56 -3.38 -9.53
C ALA A 291 4.59 -3.33 -8.39
N PHE A 292 4.15 -3.35 -7.13
CA PHE A 292 4.97 -3.24 -5.92
C PHE A 292 4.62 -4.26 -4.83
N PRO A 293 4.38 -5.55 -5.15
CA PRO A 293 3.89 -6.53 -4.19
C PRO A 293 4.72 -6.61 -2.91
N CYS A 294 6.04 -6.87 -3.03
CA CYS A 294 6.90 -7.09 -1.87
C CYS A 294 7.19 -5.77 -1.17
N TYR A 295 7.52 -4.74 -1.94
CA TYR A 295 7.87 -3.43 -1.41
C TYR A 295 6.71 -2.82 -0.61
N PHE A 296 5.51 -2.78 -1.19
CA PHE A 296 4.35 -2.22 -0.50
C PHE A 296 4.08 -3.00 0.79
N ARG A 297 4.03 -4.33 0.73
CA ARG A 297 3.69 -5.16 1.88
C ARG A 297 4.74 -5.09 3.01
N CYS A 298 6.02 -4.93 2.69
CA CYS A 298 7.09 -4.80 3.70
C CYS A 298 7.35 -3.36 4.19
N THR A 299 6.72 -2.35 3.57
CA THR A 299 6.91 -0.92 3.93
C THR A 299 5.64 -0.22 4.36
N VAL A 300 4.46 -0.83 4.20
CA VAL A 300 3.16 -0.20 4.50
C VAL A 300 3.04 0.29 5.94
N ASN A 301 3.63 -0.41 6.91
CA ASN A 301 3.63 -0.03 8.33
C ASN A 301 4.75 0.95 8.70
N ARG A 302 5.62 1.34 7.76
CA ARG A 302 6.73 2.29 8.00
C ARG A 302 6.35 3.75 7.80
N VAL A 303 5.10 3.99 7.41
CA VAL A 303 4.56 5.31 7.07
C VAL A 303 3.24 5.52 7.82
N PRO A 304 2.97 6.73 8.32
CA PRO A 304 1.71 7.03 8.99
C PRO A 304 0.53 7.02 8.02
N VAL A 305 0.76 7.39 6.75
CA VAL A 305 -0.25 7.37 5.68
C VAL A 305 0.41 6.78 4.43
N ASN A 306 -0.01 5.58 4.02
CA ASN A 306 0.46 4.96 2.78
C ASN A 306 -0.30 5.50 1.54
N TRP A 307 0.20 5.19 0.34
CA TRP A 307 -0.39 5.68 -0.91
C TRP A 307 -1.82 5.22 -1.15
N VAL A 308 -2.18 4.00 -0.75
CA VAL A 308 -3.55 3.48 -0.87
C VAL A 308 -4.48 4.24 0.07
N ALA A 309 -4.07 4.44 1.32
CA ALA A 309 -4.80 5.23 2.31
C ALA A 309 -4.96 6.69 1.86
N TYR A 310 -3.92 7.29 1.26
CA TYR A 310 -3.98 8.64 0.71
C TYR A 310 -4.96 8.76 -0.47
N VAL A 311 -4.99 7.76 -1.36
CA VAL A 311 -5.98 7.73 -2.45
C VAL A 311 -7.39 7.53 -1.90
N HIS A 312 -7.55 6.69 -0.88
CA HIS A 312 -8.83 6.45 -0.23
C HIS A 312 -9.36 7.70 0.50
N SER A 313 -8.52 8.45 1.20
CA SER A 313 -8.94 9.66 1.93
C SER A 313 -9.38 10.79 1.02
N ARG A 314 -9.02 10.74 -0.28
CA ARG A 314 -9.39 11.73 -1.30
C ARG A 314 -10.68 11.40 -2.03
N ARG A 315 -11.45 10.41 -1.58
CA ARG A 315 -12.74 10.03 -2.17
C ARG A 315 -13.66 11.26 -2.28
N GLY A 316 -14.05 11.62 -3.51
CA GLY A 316 -14.92 12.77 -3.79
C GLY A 316 -14.20 14.01 -4.34
N SER A 317 -12.91 14.19 -4.04
CA SER A 317 -12.07 15.20 -4.70
C SER A 317 -11.58 14.66 -6.03
N MET A 318 -12.48 14.55 -7.01
CA MET A 318 -12.15 14.09 -8.36
C MET A 318 -11.87 15.34 -9.21
N ASN A 319 -10.70 15.42 -9.84
CA ASN A 319 -10.31 16.29 -10.99
C ASN A 319 -9.02 17.10 -10.77
N THR A 320 -8.22 16.78 -9.76
CA THR A 320 -6.92 17.44 -9.58
C THR A 320 -5.85 16.86 -10.50
N PRO A 321 -4.71 17.55 -10.73
CA PRO A 321 -3.60 17.00 -11.52
C PRO A 321 -3.13 15.63 -11.04
N PHE A 322 -3.16 15.41 -9.72
CA PHE A 322 -2.84 14.12 -9.11
C PHE A 322 -3.83 13.03 -9.52
N ASP A 323 -5.13 13.30 -9.47
CA ASP A 323 -6.15 12.31 -9.84
C ASP A 323 -6.05 11.94 -11.31
N TRP A 324 -5.72 12.91 -12.19
CA TRP A 324 -5.46 12.63 -13.61
C TRP A 324 -4.22 11.74 -13.81
N ALA A 325 -3.14 11.95 -13.05
CA ALA A 325 -1.96 11.08 -13.09
C ALA A 325 -2.30 9.66 -12.60
N LEU A 326 -3.08 9.58 -11.51
CA LEU A 326 -3.55 8.33 -10.94
C LEU A 326 -4.41 7.55 -11.94
N ARG A 327 -5.38 8.20 -12.58
CA ARG A 327 -6.21 7.61 -13.64
C ARG A 327 -5.39 7.20 -14.84
N ALA A 328 -4.39 7.97 -15.25
CA ALA A 328 -3.49 7.58 -16.33
C ALA A 328 -2.82 6.23 -16.02
N LYS A 329 -2.28 6.07 -14.81
CA LYS A 329 -1.66 4.81 -14.37
C LYS A 329 -2.66 3.66 -14.30
N THR A 330 -3.79 3.83 -13.63
CA THR A 330 -4.77 2.76 -13.47
C THR A 330 -5.39 2.36 -14.81
N THR A 331 -5.64 3.32 -15.70
CA THR A 331 -6.13 3.06 -17.07
C THR A 331 -5.08 2.30 -17.89
N ALA A 332 -3.80 2.67 -17.82
CA ALA A 332 -2.73 1.93 -18.49
C ALA A 332 -2.60 0.50 -17.95
N TYR A 333 -2.73 0.32 -16.63
CA TYR A 333 -2.75 -0.98 -15.98
C TYR A 333 -3.93 -1.84 -16.44
N THR A 334 -5.15 -1.31 -16.46
CA THR A 334 -6.34 -2.00 -16.97
C THR A 334 -6.17 -2.37 -18.45
N GLY A 335 -5.61 -1.46 -19.26
CA GLY A 335 -5.30 -1.74 -20.66
C GLY A 335 -4.32 -2.90 -20.85
N ALA A 336 -3.27 -2.95 -20.02
CA ALA A 336 -2.31 -4.05 -20.03
C ALA A 336 -2.92 -5.37 -19.53
N LEU A 337 -3.79 -5.31 -18.51
CA LEU A 337 -4.46 -6.48 -17.94
C LEU A 337 -5.41 -7.15 -18.94
N HIS A 338 -6.13 -6.35 -19.74
CA HIS A 338 -7.10 -6.85 -20.73
C HIS A 338 -6.58 -6.85 -22.17
N ASN A 339 -5.31 -6.48 -22.38
CA ASN A 339 -4.69 -6.36 -23.69
C ASN A 339 -5.50 -5.49 -24.67
N ASP A 340 -6.02 -4.34 -24.20
CA ASP A 340 -6.88 -3.45 -24.98
C ASP A 340 -6.19 -2.09 -25.23
N PRO A 341 -5.83 -1.77 -26.49
CA PRO A 341 -5.08 -0.56 -26.83
C PRO A 341 -5.87 0.73 -26.63
N ARG A 342 -7.21 0.68 -26.57
CA ARG A 342 -8.05 1.88 -26.35
C ARG A 342 -7.77 2.50 -24.98
N TYR A 343 -7.48 1.66 -23.98
CA TYR A 343 -7.09 2.12 -22.65
C TYR A 343 -5.70 2.76 -22.66
N THR A 344 -4.78 2.31 -23.51
CA THR A 344 -3.47 2.95 -23.67
C THR A 344 -3.59 4.37 -24.21
N ASP A 345 -4.44 4.59 -25.21
CA ASP A 345 -4.70 5.94 -25.76
C ASP A 345 -5.39 6.84 -24.73
N ALA A 346 -6.39 6.32 -24.02
CA ALA A 346 -7.06 7.04 -22.94
C ALA A 346 -6.08 7.41 -21.80
N ALA A 347 -5.22 6.47 -21.40
CA ALA A 347 -4.19 6.70 -20.39
C ALA A 347 -3.22 7.82 -20.81
N ARG A 348 -2.80 7.86 -22.07
CA ARG A 348 -1.95 8.92 -22.61
C ARG A 348 -2.64 10.29 -22.60
N ALA A 349 -3.93 10.35 -22.93
CA ALA A 349 -4.70 11.59 -22.86
C ALA A 349 -4.80 12.12 -21.41
N LEU A 350 -5.05 11.24 -20.45
CA LEU A 350 -5.09 11.57 -19.01
C LEU A 350 -3.71 12.02 -18.50
N TYR A 351 -2.64 11.37 -18.95
CA TYR A 351 -1.25 11.75 -18.65
C TYR A 351 -0.95 13.18 -19.12
N ILE A 352 -1.31 13.53 -20.37
CA ILE A 352 -1.10 14.89 -20.92
C ILE A 352 -1.89 15.93 -20.11
N ARG A 353 -3.13 15.60 -19.74
CA ARG A 353 -3.97 16.49 -18.93
C ARG A 353 -3.34 16.74 -17.55
N SER A 354 -2.88 15.69 -16.89
CA SER A 354 -2.18 15.79 -15.62
C SER A 354 -0.89 16.61 -15.74
N LEU A 355 -0.09 16.40 -16.78
CA LEU A 355 1.15 17.12 -17.00
C LEU A 355 0.93 18.63 -17.16
N ARG A 356 -0.11 19.05 -17.89
CA ARG A 356 -0.51 20.47 -17.99
C ARG A 356 -0.97 21.02 -16.65
N GLY A 357 -1.74 20.24 -15.89
CA GLY A 357 -2.16 20.60 -14.54
C GLY A 357 -0.98 20.78 -13.57
N LEU A 358 0.00 19.87 -13.60
CA LEU A 358 1.23 19.98 -12.83
C LEU A 358 2.02 21.21 -13.23
N ALA A 359 2.18 21.50 -14.53
CA ALA A 359 2.86 22.70 -15.00
C ALA A 359 2.20 23.97 -14.43
N ALA A 360 0.87 24.06 -14.47
CA ALA A 360 0.13 25.18 -13.87
C ALA A 360 0.31 25.28 -12.34
N MET A 361 0.36 24.14 -11.63
CA MET A 361 0.66 24.13 -10.20
C MET A 361 2.07 24.64 -9.90
N LEU A 362 3.06 24.22 -10.69
CA LEU A 362 4.47 24.62 -10.51
C LEU A 362 4.71 26.10 -10.86
N SER A 363 3.89 26.70 -11.73
CA SER A 363 3.94 28.14 -12.00
C SER A 363 3.49 28.99 -10.80
N ASN A 364 2.81 28.40 -9.81
CA ASN A 364 2.39 29.09 -8.60
C ASN A 364 3.31 28.71 -7.43
N PRO A 365 4.13 29.64 -6.88
CA PRO A 365 5.07 29.35 -5.80
C PRO A 365 4.43 28.71 -4.56
N SER A 366 3.19 29.09 -4.22
CA SER A 366 2.47 28.52 -3.06
C SER A 366 2.04 27.07 -3.25
N LYS A 367 1.86 26.62 -4.49
CA LYS A 367 1.42 25.26 -4.84
C LYS A 367 2.58 24.38 -5.29
N ALA A 368 3.67 24.96 -5.76
CA ALA A 368 4.81 24.24 -6.32
C ALA A 368 5.47 23.26 -5.33
N THR A 369 5.44 23.58 -4.03
CA THR A 369 6.01 22.76 -2.95
C THR A 369 4.96 21.89 -2.23
N SER A 370 3.70 21.92 -2.67
CA SER A 370 2.61 21.15 -2.04
C SER A 370 2.78 19.64 -2.19
N ASP A 371 2.14 18.87 -1.30
CA ASP A 371 2.05 17.40 -1.39
C ASP A 371 1.46 16.95 -2.72
N GLU A 372 0.46 17.68 -3.21
CA GLU A 372 -0.19 17.36 -4.47
C GLU A 372 0.73 17.54 -5.68
N ALA A 373 1.56 18.59 -5.71
CA ALA A 373 2.52 18.79 -6.80
C ALA A 373 3.54 17.64 -6.86
N LEU A 374 4.11 17.27 -5.71
CA LEU A 374 5.08 16.18 -5.63
C LEU A 374 4.45 14.82 -5.94
N ALA A 375 3.27 14.53 -5.38
CA ALA A 375 2.56 13.27 -5.62
C ALA A 375 2.18 13.10 -7.10
N THR A 376 1.78 14.21 -7.74
CA THR A 376 1.50 14.25 -9.19
C THR A 376 2.77 13.94 -9.97
N ALA A 377 3.88 14.62 -9.67
CA ALA A 377 5.16 14.41 -10.35
C ALA A 377 5.65 12.96 -10.20
N ILE A 378 5.63 12.39 -8.99
CA ILE A 378 6.00 10.99 -8.73
C ILE A 378 5.10 10.03 -9.52
N SER A 379 3.79 10.29 -9.58
CA SER A 379 2.84 9.46 -10.32
C SER A 379 3.14 9.49 -11.82
N LEU A 380 3.43 10.66 -12.40
CA LEU A 380 3.81 10.79 -13.81
C LEU A 380 5.17 10.14 -14.10
N ALA A 381 6.14 10.21 -13.18
CA ALA A 381 7.42 9.52 -13.31
C ALA A 381 7.23 8.00 -13.37
N CYS A 382 6.45 7.43 -12.46
CA CYS A 382 6.12 6.00 -12.46
C CYS A 382 5.37 5.58 -13.74
N PHE A 383 4.47 6.44 -14.23
CA PHE A 383 3.80 6.22 -15.51
C PHE A 383 4.81 6.11 -16.66
N GLU A 384 5.81 7.00 -16.70
CA GLU A 384 6.84 7.01 -17.74
C GLU A 384 7.80 5.82 -17.67
N ILE A 385 8.13 5.32 -16.47
CA ILE A 385 8.97 4.12 -16.33
C ILE A 385 8.28 2.90 -16.98
N GLN A 386 6.96 2.78 -16.83
CA GLN A 386 6.19 1.64 -17.35
C GLN A 386 5.76 1.84 -18.81
N ASN A 387 5.31 3.05 -19.17
CA ASN A 387 4.71 3.33 -20.49
C ASN A 387 5.67 4.00 -21.48
N CYS A 388 6.80 4.52 -21.02
CA CYS A 388 7.94 5.03 -21.78
C CYS A 388 7.52 5.77 -23.05
N THR A 389 7.03 7.00 -22.90
CA THR A 389 6.69 7.84 -24.04
C THR A 389 7.93 8.26 -24.83
N SER A 390 9.03 8.50 -24.12
CA SER A 390 10.39 8.57 -24.67
C SER A 390 11.38 7.92 -23.70
N PRO A 391 12.57 7.50 -24.16
CA PRO A 391 13.45 6.73 -23.30
C PRO A 391 14.12 7.57 -22.18
N ASP A 392 14.06 8.90 -22.27
CA ASP A 392 14.56 9.87 -21.28
C ASP A 392 13.44 10.57 -20.46
N ALA A 393 12.15 10.37 -20.81
CA ALA A 393 11.04 11.11 -20.20
C ALA A 393 11.00 10.98 -18.68
N TRP A 394 11.19 9.77 -18.16
CA TRP A 394 11.19 9.53 -16.72
C TRP A 394 12.38 10.19 -16.00
N LEU A 395 13.54 10.31 -16.66
CA LEU A 395 14.71 11.03 -16.11
C LEU A 395 14.44 12.53 -16.00
N ARG A 396 13.72 13.11 -16.97
CA ARG A 396 13.26 14.51 -16.87
C ARG A 396 12.30 14.72 -15.71
N HIS A 397 11.37 13.78 -15.49
CA HIS A 397 10.53 13.79 -14.28
C HIS A 397 11.35 13.65 -13.01
N ALA A 398 12.33 12.74 -12.97
CA ALA A 398 13.20 12.56 -11.82
C ALA A 398 14.00 13.82 -11.48
N ALA A 399 14.49 14.56 -12.49
CA ALA A 399 15.13 15.85 -12.30
C ALA A 399 14.16 16.91 -11.74
N GLY A 400 12.92 16.96 -12.24
CA GLY A 400 11.88 17.82 -11.70
C GLY A 400 11.53 17.50 -10.24
N ILE A 401 11.36 16.21 -9.92
CA ILE A 401 11.08 15.72 -8.57
C ILE A 401 12.23 16.07 -7.61
N LYS A 402 13.49 15.86 -8.04
CA LYS A 402 14.68 16.27 -7.28
C LYS A 402 14.64 17.76 -6.93
N THR A 403 14.22 18.61 -7.87
CA THR A 403 14.07 20.05 -7.62
C THR A 403 12.93 20.37 -6.65
N ILE A 404 11.75 19.74 -6.81
CA ILE A 404 10.62 19.92 -5.90
C ILE A 404 10.99 19.49 -4.47
N MET A 405 11.63 18.33 -4.31
CA MET A 405 12.08 17.83 -3.01
C MET A 405 13.11 18.76 -2.36
N ARG A 406 14.06 19.32 -3.13
CA ARG A 406 14.99 20.35 -2.63
C ARG A 406 14.26 21.59 -2.12
N LEU A 407 13.31 22.10 -2.89
CA LEU A 407 12.55 23.31 -2.52
C LEU A 407 11.66 23.08 -1.29
N ARG A 408 11.13 21.87 -1.12
CA ARG A 408 10.37 21.47 0.07
C ARG A 408 11.24 21.32 1.32
N GLY A 409 12.50 20.92 1.15
CA GLY A 409 13.42 20.60 2.22
C GLY A 409 13.13 19.23 2.86
N ALA A 410 14.16 18.63 3.48
CA ALA A 410 14.08 17.28 4.03
C ALA A 410 12.98 17.14 5.12
N GLN A 411 12.80 18.15 5.97
CA GLN A 411 11.84 18.10 7.08
C GLN A 411 10.37 18.00 6.61
N ALA A 412 10.05 18.47 5.41
CA ALA A 412 8.71 18.31 4.81
C ALA A 412 8.37 16.84 4.47
N HIS A 413 9.31 15.91 4.68
CA HIS A 413 9.18 14.47 4.42
C HIS A 413 9.26 13.62 5.69
N LEU A 414 9.29 14.22 6.88
CA LEU A 414 9.40 13.46 8.12
C LEU A 414 8.07 12.79 8.53
N HIS A 415 6.95 13.47 8.26
CA HIS A 415 5.61 13.08 8.70
C HIS A 415 4.60 13.00 7.55
N GLY A 416 3.39 12.50 7.86
CA GLY A 416 2.24 12.49 6.96
C GLY A 416 2.51 11.79 5.62
N PHE A 417 1.88 12.29 4.56
CA PHE A 417 2.06 11.75 3.21
C PHE A 417 3.43 12.09 2.60
N GLY A 418 4.07 13.18 3.05
CA GLY A 418 5.45 13.55 2.69
C GLY A 418 6.46 12.41 2.92
N ARG A 419 6.33 11.67 4.04
CA ARG A 419 7.14 10.49 4.37
C ARG A 419 6.93 9.35 3.38
N ALA A 420 5.68 9.07 3.01
CA ALA A 420 5.37 8.02 2.04
C ALA A 420 5.86 8.33 0.62
N MET A 421 5.83 9.61 0.22
CA MET A 421 6.42 10.05 -1.04
C MET A 421 7.94 9.88 -1.05
N TYR A 422 8.61 10.25 0.04
CA TYR A 422 10.05 10.05 0.19
C TYR A 422 10.43 8.57 0.13
N ILE A 423 9.79 7.71 0.94
CA ILE A 423 10.11 6.28 1.00
C ILE A 423 9.91 5.60 -0.35
N VAL A 424 8.81 5.87 -1.06
CA VAL A 424 8.54 5.21 -2.36
C VAL A 424 9.52 5.67 -3.45
N TYR A 425 9.89 6.96 -3.48
CA TYR A 425 10.65 7.50 -4.60
C TYR A 425 12.17 7.46 -4.41
N ARG A 426 12.67 7.33 -3.16
CA ARG A 426 14.11 7.43 -2.84
C ARG A 426 14.99 6.46 -3.63
N SER A 427 14.54 5.23 -3.88
CA SER A 427 15.29 4.24 -4.67
C SER A 427 15.44 4.67 -6.12
N LEU A 428 14.39 5.25 -6.73
CA LEU A 428 14.42 5.72 -8.10
C LEU A 428 15.32 6.95 -8.28
N MET A 429 15.50 7.75 -7.22
CA MET A 429 16.47 8.84 -7.21
C MET A 429 17.91 8.35 -7.32
N VAL A 430 18.25 7.23 -6.68
CA VAL A 430 19.57 6.61 -6.79
C VAL A 430 19.83 6.19 -8.24
N THR A 431 18.87 5.50 -8.88
CA THR A 431 18.96 5.13 -10.30
C THR A 431 19.11 6.36 -11.20
N ALA A 432 18.29 7.39 -10.99
CA ALA A 432 18.34 8.61 -11.80
C ALA A 432 19.68 9.36 -11.66
N ALA A 433 20.25 9.41 -10.44
CA ALA A 433 21.55 10.01 -10.18
C ALA A 433 22.67 9.27 -10.94
N MET A 434 22.69 7.93 -10.87
CA MET A 434 23.64 7.08 -11.60
C MET A 434 23.59 7.33 -13.11
N LEU A 435 22.38 7.37 -13.69
CA LEU A 435 22.18 7.54 -15.12
C LEU A 435 22.45 8.96 -15.62
N SER A 436 22.22 9.95 -14.78
CA SER A 436 22.53 11.35 -15.08
C SER A 436 24.00 11.68 -14.85
N GLY A 437 24.78 10.77 -14.25
CA GLY A 437 26.17 11.02 -13.88
C GLY A 437 26.33 12.02 -12.74
N GLU A 438 25.30 12.16 -11.90
CA GLU A 438 25.23 13.15 -10.83
C GLU A 438 25.29 12.50 -9.44
N GLU A 439 25.60 13.32 -8.45
CA GLU A 439 25.42 13.00 -7.03
C GLU A 439 23.94 12.80 -6.69
N CYS A 440 23.69 11.87 -5.76
CA CYS A 440 22.34 11.61 -5.29
C CYS A 440 21.95 12.71 -4.31
N LEU A 441 20.76 13.31 -4.47
CA LEU A 441 20.27 14.30 -3.50
C LEU A 441 20.34 13.76 -2.07
N LEU A 442 20.06 12.48 -1.93
CA LEU A 442 19.85 11.83 -0.64
C LEU A 442 21.16 11.58 0.10
N GLU A 443 22.33 11.70 -0.53
CA GLU A 443 23.62 11.60 0.16
C GLU A 443 23.95 12.84 1.00
N ALA A 444 23.26 13.96 0.74
CA ALA A 444 23.49 15.20 1.49
C ALA A 444 23.10 15.04 2.97
N PRO A 445 23.81 15.72 3.91
CA PRO A 445 23.65 15.51 5.34
C PRO A 445 22.22 15.67 5.86
N GLU A 446 21.45 16.64 5.35
CA GLU A 446 20.08 16.84 5.81
C GLU A 446 19.14 15.68 5.45
N TRP A 447 19.38 14.99 4.34
CA TRP A 447 18.59 13.83 3.91
C TRP A 447 19.02 12.55 4.62
N GLN A 448 20.31 12.40 4.92
CA GLN A 448 20.81 11.34 5.80
C GLN A 448 20.22 11.46 7.21
N ALA A 449 20.20 12.68 7.76
CA ALA A 449 19.60 12.97 9.06
C ALA A 449 18.09 12.65 9.08
N LEU A 450 17.36 13.02 8.02
CA LEU A 450 15.96 12.63 7.85
C LEU A 450 15.79 11.11 7.89
N ASN A 451 16.63 10.35 7.18
CA ASN A 451 16.51 8.88 7.16
C ASN A 451 16.77 8.26 8.53
N ILE A 452 17.77 8.77 9.26
CA ILE A 452 18.07 8.34 10.63
C ILE A 452 16.90 8.64 11.56
N GLN A 453 16.28 9.81 11.43
CA GLN A 453 15.12 10.17 12.23
C GLN A 453 13.90 9.29 11.93
N ILE A 454 13.62 9.05 10.65
CA ILE A 454 12.57 8.11 10.20
C ILE A 454 12.80 6.71 10.78
N ALA A 455 14.04 6.22 10.73
CA ALA A 455 14.41 4.92 11.29
C ALA A 455 14.22 4.89 12.82
N ALA A 456 14.64 5.93 13.52
CA ALA A 456 14.45 6.06 14.97
C ALA A 456 12.97 6.13 15.37
N ASP A 457 12.13 6.83 14.60
CA ASP A 457 10.69 6.87 14.83
C ASP A 457 10.05 5.50 14.60
N ASN A 458 10.45 4.80 13.52
CA ASN A 458 9.98 3.44 13.25
C ASN A 458 10.44 2.47 14.33
N ALA A 459 11.65 2.63 14.87
CA ALA A 459 12.21 1.79 15.92
C ALA A 459 11.39 1.79 17.21
N ARG A 460 10.60 2.84 17.44
CA ARG A 460 9.70 2.98 18.59
C ARG A 460 8.35 2.28 18.41
N LEU A 461 8.04 1.82 17.19
CA LEU A 461 6.78 1.13 16.93
C LEU A 461 6.84 -0.32 17.42
N PRO A 462 5.73 -0.88 17.95
CA PRO A 462 5.68 -2.26 18.46
C PRO A 462 6.09 -3.31 17.42
N ASP A 463 5.81 -3.06 16.14
CA ASP A 463 6.12 -3.96 15.02
C ASP A 463 7.52 -3.71 14.42
N SER A 464 8.35 -2.89 15.08
CA SER A 464 9.71 -2.63 14.62
C SER A 464 10.56 -3.90 14.68
N SER A 465 11.05 -4.33 13.52
CA SER A 465 12.00 -5.45 13.43
C SER A 465 13.42 -4.94 13.26
N ALA A 466 14.39 -5.63 13.88
CA ALA A 466 15.82 -5.39 13.63
C ALA A 466 16.15 -5.43 12.13
N TYR A 467 15.44 -6.27 11.37
CA TYR A 467 15.44 -6.32 9.93
C TYR A 467 15.17 -4.96 9.25
N THR A 468 14.20 -4.19 9.74
CA THR A 468 13.88 -2.87 9.17
C THR A 468 15.00 -1.86 9.39
N ASP A 469 15.62 -1.84 10.58
CA ASP A 469 16.77 -0.95 10.86
C ASP A 469 17.95 -1.24 9.93
N VAL A 470 18.32 -2.51 9.78
CA VAL A 470 19.41 -2.93 8.90
C VAL A 470 19.10 -2.54 7.44
N ALA A 471 17.83 -2.64 7.03
CA ALA A 471 17.39 -2.23 5.70
C ALA A 471 17.59 -0.72 5.46
N GLU A 472 17.28 0.12 6.45
CA GLU A 472 17.43 1.57 6.36
C GLU A 472 18.90 1.99 6.34
N ARG A 473 19.76 1.33 7.13
CA ARG A 473 21.23 1.56 7.08
C ARG A 473 21.83 1.20 5.73
N GLY A 474 21.41 0.10 5.11
CA GLY A 474 21.89 -0.26 3.77
C GLY A 474 21.47 0.74 2.70
N PHE A 475 20.25 1.30 2.80
CA PHE A 475 19.83 2.38 1.91
C PHE A 475 20.71 3.63 2.05
N CYS A 476 21.06 4.04 3.28
CA CYS A 476 21.96 5.17 3.52
C CYS A 476 23.30 4.98 2.79
N GLU A 477 23.92 3.80 2.90
CA GLU A 477 25.17 3.51 2.20
C GLU A 477 25.02 3.49 0.68
N ILE A 478 23.94 2.89 0.15
CA ILE A 478 23.68 2.84 -1.30
C ILE A 478 23.44 4.22 -1.88
N SER A 479 22.81 5.13 -1.14
CA SER A 479 22.56 6.49 -1.61
C SER A 479 23.84 7.29 -1.93
N LYS A 480 25.00 6.90 -1.40
CA LYS A 480 26.33 7.51 -1.65
C LYS A 480 27.01 6.98 -2.92
N VAL A 481 26.59 5.82 -3.42
CA VAL A 481 27.21 5.16 -4.59
C VAL A 481 27.24 6.06 -5.84
N PRO A 482 26.18 6.81 -6.19
CA PRO A 482 26.22 7.73 -7.33
C PRO A 482 27.30 8.80 -7.21
N GLY A 483 27.50 9.37 -6.02
CA GLY A 483 28.54 10.34 -5.75
C GLY A 483 29.96 9.75 -5.89
N TYR A 484 30.17 8.50 -5.49
CA TYR A 484 31.45 7.81 -5.73
C TYR A 484 31.71 7.57 -7.22
N VAL A 485 30.68 7.16 -7.97
CA VAL A 485 30.77 6.94 -9.42
C VAL A 485 31.13 8.24 -10.15
N LYS A 486 30.48 9.36 -9.81
CA LYS A 486 30.80 10.69 -10.35
C LYS A 486 32.24 11.09 -10.05
N ARG A 487 32.64 11.09 -8.77
CA ARG A 487 33.99 11.45 -8.33
C ARG A 487 35.08 10.56 -8.95
N ALA A 488 34.81 9.27 -9.14
CA ALA A 488 35.75 8.36 -9.80
C ALA A 488 35.93 8.71 -11.29
N ARG A 489 34.86 9.06 -12.01
CA ARG A 489 34.96 9.51 -13.41
C ARG A 489 35.75 10.79 -13.54
N GLU A 490 35.47 11.78 -12.69
CA GLU A 490 36.21 13.04 -12.65
C GLU A 490 37.68 12.80 -12.35
N LEU A 491 37.99 11.94 -11.38
CA LEU A 491 39.35 11.54 -11.02
C LEU A 491 40.10 10.89 -12.21
N LEU A 492 39.45 9.98 -12.94
CA LEU A 492 40.01 9.32 -14.12
C LEU A 492 40.24 10.28 -15.30
N ALA A 493 39.53 11.42 -15.35
CA ALA A 493 39.75 12.47 -16.34
C ALA A 493 40.92 13.41 -15.99
N LEU A 494 41.36 13.46 -14.72
CA LEU A 494 42.45 14.35 -14.27
C LEU A 494 43.84 13.87 -14.73
N PRO A 495 44.83 14.78 -14.88
CA PRO A 495 46.23 14.43 -15.10
C PRO A 495 46.84 13.63 -13.94
N SER A 496 47.83 12.77 -14.23
CA SER A 496 48.39 11.78 -13.28
C SER A 496 48.83 12.36 -11.92
N LYS A 497 49.45 13.54 -11.88
CA LYS A 497 49.92 14.17 -10.62
C LYS A 497 48.76 14.56 -9.69
N ARG A 498 47.70 15.18 -10.24
CA ARG A 498 46.51 15.59 -9.47
C ARG A 498 45.60 14.41 -9.16
N ARG A 499 45.57 13.41 -10.05
CA ARG A 499 44.92 12.12 -9.82
C ARG A 499 45.52 11.43 -8.58
N ALA A 500 46.84 11.29 -8.52
CA ALA A 500 47.52 10.61 -7.41
C ALA A 500 47.24 11.26 -6.04
N SER A 501 47.12 12.59 -5.96
CA SER A 501 46.84 13.29 -4.69
C SER A 501 45.42 13.06 -4.16
N LEU A 502 44.43 12.91 -5.05
CA LEU A 502 43.01 12.77 -4.66
C LEU A 502 42.56 11.30 -4.57
N GLN A 503 43.23 10.42 -5.31
CA GLN A 503 42.88 9.01 -5.42
C GLN A 503 42.84 8.30 -4.06
N SER A 504 43.82 8.54 -3.19
CA SER A 504 43.90 7.88 -1.88
C SER A 504 42.72 8.23 -0.97
N ALA A 505 42.19 9.45 -1.06
CA ALA A 505 41.03 9.86 -0.25
C ALA A 505 39.75 9.18 -0.76
N LEU A 506 39.49 9.25 -2.07
CA LEU A 506 38.31 8.63 -2.67
C LEU A 506 38.32 7.10 -2.50
N LEU A 507 39.50 6.47 -2.64
CA LEU A 507 39.65 5.03 -2.44
C LEU A 507 39.29 4.62 -1.00
N ARG A 508 39.72 5.38 0.01
CA ARG A 508 39.35 5.12 1.41
C ARG A 508 37.84 5.22 1.63
N ASP A 509 37.19 6.25 1.08
CA ASP A 509 35.73 6.42 1.23
C ASP A 509 34.97 5.26 0.58
N VAL A 510 35.35 4.88 -0.65
CA VAL A 510 34.76 3.74 -1.38
C VAL A 510 34.97 2.43 -0.62
N GLN A 511 36.16 2.21 -0.05
CA GLN A 511 36.46 1.03 0.76
C GLN A 511 35.67 1.01 2.07
N ALA A 512 35.46 2.16 2.70
CA ALA A 512 34.66 2.28 3.92
C ALA A 512 33.18 1.93 3.66
N THR A 513 32.55 2.50 2.64
CA THR A 513 31.17 2.14 2.26
C THR A 513 31.06 0.68 1.82
N ARG A 514 32.06 0.15 1.11
CA ARG A 514 32.11 -1.29 0.77
C ARG A 514 32.17 -2.18 2.01
N ALA A 515 32.98 -1.82 3.01
CA ALA A 515 33.06 -2.56 4.27
C ALA A 515 31.73 -2.49 5.04
N ALA A 516 31.11 -1.30 5.11
CA ALA A 516 29.80 -1.11 5.73
C ALA A 516 28.72 -1.98 5.06
N LEU A 517 28.63 -1.97 3.73
CA LEU A 517 27.67 -2.80 2.98
C LEU A 517 27.87 -4.30 3.17
N ARG A 518 29.12 -4.77 3.31
CA ARG A 518 29.41 -6.17 3.67
C ARG A 518 28.90 -6.52 5.07
N GLY A 519 29.13 -5.63 6.05
CA GLY A 519 28.60 -5.79 7.40
C GLY A 519 27.08 -5.86 7.40
N ILE A 520 26.43 -4.91 6.72
CA ILE A 520 24.97 -4.84 6.56
C ILE A 520 24.42 -6.08 5.85
N HIS A 521 25.09 -6.59 4.81
CA HIS A 521 24.69 -7.83 4.13
C HIS A 521 24.63 -9.02 5.10
N THR A 522 25.68 -9.20 5.91
CA THR A 522 25.75 -10.28 6.90
C THR A 522 24.69 -10.10 7.99
N GLU A 523 24.60 -8.89 8.55
CA GLU A 523 23.63 -8.56 9.60
C GLU A 523 22.19 -8.74 9.12
N PHE A 524 21.89 -8.35 7.87
CA PHE A 524 20.58 -8.53 7.26
C PHE A 524 20.25 -10.01 7.08
N GLY A 525 21.22 -10.82 6.65
CA GLY A 525 21.04 -12.28 6.54
C GLY A 525 20.74 -12.93 7.90
N VAL A 526 21.42 -12.48 8.97
CA VAL A 526 21.12 -12.92 10.34
C VAL A 526 19.71 -12.50 10.74
N ALA A 527 19.34 -11.22 10.53
CA ALA A 527 18.02 -10.71 10.88
C ALA A 527 16.89 -11.45 10.14
N VAL A 528 17.06 -11.73 8.84
CA VAL A 528 16.12 -12.55 8.05
C VAL A 528 16.01 -13.96 8.63
N SER A 529 17.14 -14.57 8.99
CA SER A 529 17.15 -15.93 9.57
C SER A 529 16.48 -15.97 10.94
N THR A 530 16.66 -14.95 11.78
CA THR A 530 15.98 -14.82 13.08
C THR A 530 14.47 -14.67 12.90
N VAL A 531 14.02 -13.83 11.95
CA VAL A 531 12.59 -13.68 11.63
C VAL A 531 11.98 -15.01 11.16
N ARG A 532 12.73 -15.80 10.38
CA ARG A 532 12.33 -17.15 9.95
C ARG A 532 12.29 -18.17 11.09
N ALA A 533 13.30 -18.17 11.96
CA ALA A 533 13.46 -19.15 13.03
C ALA A 533 12.42 -18.99 14.16
N GLY A 534 11.91 -17.78 14.39
CA GLY A 534 10.85 -17.52 15.37
C GLY A 534 9.45 -18.00 14.97
N GLN A 535 9.30 -18.65 13.81
CA GLN A 535 8.02 -19.09 13.26
C GLN A 535 8.12 -20.57 12.85
N THR A 536 7.74 -21.48 13.77
CA THR A 536 7.75 -22.93 13.55
C THR A 536 6.82 -23.35 12.41
N GLU A 537 7.23 -24.41 11.71
CA GLU A 537 6.62 -24.94 10.50
C GLU A 537 5.12 -25.31 10.60
N GLN A 538 4.45 -25.09 9.45
CA GLN A 538 3.24 -25.74 8.93
C GLN A 538 1.85 -25.09 9.08
N GLN A 539 1.20 -25.11 7.90
CA GLN A 539 -0.23 -24.99 7.57
C GLN A 539 -0.79 -23.59 7.35
N GLY A 540 -1.06 -23.31 6.06
CA GLY A 540 -2.08 -22.38 5.58
C GLY A 540 -2.00 -20.97 6.16
N PHE A 541 -1.30 -20.07 5.47
CA PHE A 541 -1.27 -18.63 5.73
C PHE A 541 -2.50 -18.09 6.49
N ILE A 542 -2.32 -17.76 7.76
CA ILE A 542 -3.13 -16.77 8.52
C ILE A 542 -2.15 -15.98 9.40
N GLY A 543 -1.61 -14.89 8.84
CA GLY A 543 -0.75 -13.89 9.47
C GLY A 543 -0.70 -12.64 8.57
N PRO A 544 -0.26 -11.45 9.03
CA PRO A 544 -0.50 -10.20 8.27
C PRO A 544 0.32 -10.03 6.98
N LEU A 545 1.37 -10.85 6.76
CA LEU A 545 2.23 -10.80 5.58
C LEU A 545 2.48 -12.21 5.01
N PRO A 546 2.00 -12.54 3.80
CA PRO A 546 2.37 -13.79 3.16
C PRO A 546 3.89 -13.91 3.03
N TYR A 547 4.45 -15.03 3.48
CA TYR A 547 5.90 -15.29 3.50
C TYR A 547 6.57 -15.08 2.13
N VAL A 548 5.83 -15.34 1.05
CA VAL A 548 6.25 -15.07 -0.34
C VAL A 548 6.69 -13.62 -0.55
N PHE A 549 6.03 -12.65 0.06
CA PHE A 549 6.40 -11.23 -0.06
C PHE A 549 7.62 -10.86 0.77
N PHE A 550 7.78 -11.43 1.97
CA PHE A 550 8.96 -11.22 2.80
C PHE A 550 10.22 -11.82 2.19
N ASP A 551 10.12 -13.04 1.67
CA ASP A 551 11.21 -13.71 0.96
C ASP A 551 11.54 -13.02 -0.35
N GLY A 552 10.53 -12.58 -1.10
CA GLY A 552 10.71 -11.75 -2.28
C GLY A 552 11.45 -10.45 -1.96
N PHE A 553 11.03 -9.74 -0.90
CA PHE A 553 11.69 -8.51 -0.50
C PHE A 553 13.14 -8.76 -0.08
N SER A 554 13.38 -9.73 0.82
CA SER A 554 14.71 -9.99 1.37
C SER A 554 15.70 -10.43 0.28
N GLY A 555 15.26 -11.27 -0.66
CA GLY A 555 16.05 -11.65 -1.83
C GLY A 555 16.40 -10.46 -2.73
N LEU A 556 15.43 -9.59 -3.04
CA LEU A 556 15.66 -8.39 -3.84
C LEU A 556 16.55 -7.37 -3.12
N TYR A 557 16.40 -7.21 -1.81
CA TYR A 557 17.24 -6.31 -1.02
C TYR A 557 18.70 -6.76 -1.01
N VAL A 558 18.95 -8.05 -0.76
CA VAL A 558 20.29 -8.67 -0.82
C VAL A 558 20.89 -8.49 -2.21
N ARG A 559 20.11 -8.72 -3.26
CA ARG A 559 20.49 -8.46 -4.65
C ARG A 559 20.90 -7.00 -4.89
N GLY A 560 20.19 -6.05 -4.29
CA GLY A 560 20.55 -4.63 -4.31
C GLY A 560 21.93 -4.38 -3.69
N ILE A 561 22.19 -4.93 -2.50
CA ILE A 561 23.51 -4.81 -1.84
C ILE A 561 24.62 -5.44 -2.69
N ARG A 562 24.41 -6.65 -3.22
CA ARG A 562 25.39 -7.33 -4.09
C ARG A 562 25.72 -6.49 -5.32
N SER A 563 24.70 -5.91 -5.95
CA SER A 563 24.87 -5.02 -7.11
C SER A 563 25.67 -3.77 -6.75
N ALA A 564 25.40 -3.13 -5.61
CA ALA A 564 26.18 -1.99 -5.13
C ALA A 564 27.64 -2.37 -4.83
N LEU A 565 27.90 -3.53 -4.22
CA LEU A 565 29.26 -4.04 -3.97
C LEU A 565 30.02 -4.28 -5.28
N LEU A 566 29.38 -4.83 -6.31
CA LEU A 566 29.98 -4.99 -7.65
C LEU A 566 30.37 -3.64 -8.26
N ILE A 567 29.53 -2.60 -8.10
CA ILE A 567 29.84 -1.24 -8.57
C ILE A 567 31.06 -0.69 -7.81
N LEU A 568 31.07 -0.76 -6.48
CA LEU A 568 32.20 -0.29 -5.66
C LEU A 568 33.49 -1.04 -5.98
N ASN A 569 33.40 -2.35 -6.24
CA ASN A 569 34.52 -3.17 -6.70
C ASN A 569 35.08 -2.68 -8.04
N ASN A 570 34.22 -2.34 -9.00
CA ASN A 570 34.64 -1.72 -10.26
C ASN A 570 35.31 -0.35 -10.04
N LEU A 571 34.85 0.45 -9.08
CA LEU A 571 35.52 1.71 -8.74
C LEU A 571 36.91 1.48 -8.14
N ILE A 572 37.05 0.49 -7.25
CA ILE A 572 38.34 0.13 -6.67
C ILE A 572 39.29 -0.36 -7.75
N LEU A 573 38.85 -1.23 -8.67
CA LEU A 573 39.68 -1.70 -9.80
C LEU A 573 40.17 -0.57 -10.70
N ALA A 574 39.32 0.45 -10.93
CA ALA A 574 39.69 1.61 -11.72
C ALA A 574 40.75 2.50 -11.04
N MET A 575 40.75 2.55 -9.70
CA MET A 575 41.68 3.37 -8.92
C MET A 575 42.95 2.61 -8.50
N ASP A 576 42.82 1.34 -8.12
CA ASP A 576 43.92 0.49 -7.64
C ASP A 576 43.89 -0.90 -8.32
N PRO A 577 44.48 -1.01 -9.53
CA PRO A 577 44.55 -2.27 -10.27
C PRO A 577 45.29 -3.40 -9.55
N LYS A 578 46.09 -3.11 -8.50
CA LYS A 578 46.82 -4.13 -7.75
C LYS A 578 45.88 -5.10 -7.02
N GLN A 579 44.66 -4.66 -6.71
CA GLN A 579 43.65 -5.48 -6.04
C GLN A 579 42.85 -6.39 -7.00
N ARG A 580 43.23 -6.45 -8.29
CA ARG A 580 42.46 -7.14 -9.34
C ARG A 580 42.12 -8.59 -9.01
N ALA A 581 43.11 -9.41 -8.68
CA ALA A 581 42.89 -10.83 -8.42
C ALA A 581 41.91 -11.10 -7.25
N ALA A 582 42.02 -10.33 -6.17
CA ALA A 582 41.15 -10.46 -5.00
C ALA A 582 39.71 -10.02 -5.33
N ILE A 583 39.55 -8.90 -6.03
CA ILE A 583 38.24 -8.35 -6.39
C ILE A 583 37.53 -9.20 -7.43
N GLU A 584 38.22 -9.73 -8.44
CA GLU A 584 37.61 -10.62 -9.44
C GLU A 584 37.12 -11.94 -8.82
N THR A 585 37.80 -12.43 -7.79
CA THR A 585 37.35 -13.60 -7.02
C THR A 585 36.08 -13.28 -6.26
N GLU A 586 36.02 -12.15 -5.56
CA GLU A 586 34.80 -11.71 -4.89
C GLU A 586 33.66 -11.44 -5.88
N ASN A 587 33.92 -10.79 -7.01
CA ASN A 587 32.90 -10.49 -8.02
C ASN A 587 32.22 -11.77 -8.53
N ARG A 588 32.96 -12.87 -8.67
CA ARG A 588 32.39 -14.18 -9.04
C ARG A 588 31.41 -14.67 -7.97
N THR A 589 31.77 -14.60 -6.69
CA THR A 589 30.87 -14.95 -5.58
C THR A 589 29.67 -14.01 -5.51
N LEU A 590 29.86 -12.70 -5.70
CA LEU A 590 28.78 -11.71 -5.68
C LEU A 590 27.86 -11.80 -6.90
N ALA A 591 28.29 -12.36 -8.02
CA ALA A 591 27.48 -12.58 -9.21
C ALA A 591 26.71 -13.92 -9.18
N ASP A 592 27.11 -14.87 -8.35
CA ASP A 592 26.53 -16.23 -8.32
C ASP A 592 25.02 -16.25 -7.97
N GLY A 593 24.20 -16.88 -8.81
CA GLY A 593 22.74 -16.90 -8.63
C GLY A 593 22.01 -15.57 -8.88
N MET A 594 22.70 -14.52 -9.34
CA MET A 594 22.04 -13.36 -9.95
C MET A 594 21.61 -13.74 -11.37
N PRO A 595 20.36 -13.47 -11.81
CA PRO A 595 19.96 -13.77 -13.18
C PRO A 595 20.94 -13.12 -14.14
N ASP A 596 21.47 -13.98 -15.01
CA ASP A 596 22.67 -13.79 -15.79
C ASP A 596 22.85 -12.36 -16.31
N SER A 597 24.00 -11.77 -15.97
CA SER A 597 24.57 -10.68 -16.77
C SER A 597 25.09 -11.16 -18.13
N SER A 598 25.06 -12.48 -18.36
CA SER A 598 25.52 -13.22 -19.55
C SER A 598 24.62 -14.42 -19.88
N SER A 599 23.69 -14.28 -20.84
CA SER A 599 22.75 -15.31 -21.39
C SER A 599 21.41 -15.46 -20.64
N THR A 600 20.21 -15.30 -21.22
CA THR A 600 19.74 -15.81 -22.50
C THR A 600 18.54 -14.96 -22.97
N LEU A 601 18.49 -14.68 -24.28
CA LEU A 601 17.71 -13.65 -25.02
C LEU A 601 18.44 -12.31 -25.21
N GLN A 602 19.67 -12.37 -25.68
CA GLN A 602 20.13 -11.39 -26.67
C GLN A 602 19.58 -11.83 -28.03
N PRO A 603 18.62 -11.13 -28.65
CA PRO A 603 18.64 -11.09 -30.11
C PRO A 603 20.00 -10.49 -30.50
N LYS A 604 20.60 -10.97 -31.58
CA LYS A 604 21.68 -10.24 -32.26
C LYS A 604 21.09 -8.89 -32.69
N ILE A 605 21.15 -7.87 -31.83
CA ILE A 605 20.69 -6.52 -32.16
C ILE A 605 21.90 -5.78 -32.72
N SER A 606 21.80 -5.42 -33.99
CA SER A 606 22.69 -4.54 -34.73
C SER A 606 22.93 -3.22 -33.99
N SER A 607 24.19 -2.95 -33.64
CA SER A 607 24.92 -1.66 -33.60
C SER A 607 24.27 -0.29 -33.28
N GLU A 608 23.02 -0.20 -32.85
CA GLU A 608 22.42 1.04 -32.36
C GLU A 608 21.98 0.86 -30.90
N GLU A 609 22.97 0.78 -30.00
CA GLU A 609 22.76 0.77 -28.56
C GLU A 609 22.32 2.16 -28.07
N TYR A 610 21.17 2.24 -27.40
CA TYR A 610 20.66 3.49 -26.85
C TYR A 610 21.56 3.97 -25.68
N GLN A 611 22.47 4.90 -25.97
CA GLN A 611 23.13 5.72 -24.97
C GLN A 611 22.18 6.85 -24.57
N SER A 612 21.96 7.03 -23.26
CA SER A 612 21.16 8.16 -22.76
C SER A 612 21.77 9.48 -23.26
N PRO A 613 20.97 10.45 -23.76
CA PRO A 613 21.46 11.78 -24.16
C PRO A 613 22.15 12.56 -23.03
N LEU A 614 21.92 12.14 -21.78
CA LEU A 614 22.54 12.69 -20.57
C LEU A 614 23.84 11.97 -20.17
N THR A 615 24.25 10.96 -20.93
CA THR A 615 25.58 10.39 -20.80
C THR A 615 26.58 11.43 -21.31
N PRO A 616 27.59 11.85 -20.52
CA PRO A 616 28.58 12.80 -21.00
C PRO A 616 29.24 12.29 -22.29
N PRO A 617 29.60 13.19 -23.24
CA PRO A 617 30.22 12.79 -24.49
C PRO A 617 31.49 11.98 -24.23
N LYS A 618 31.76 10.98 -25.08
CA LYS A 618 33.01 10.23 -25.07
C LYS A 618 34.18 11.22 -25.06
N SER A 619 35.07 11.09 -24.08
CA SER A 619 36.30 11.87 -24.00
C SER A 619 37.03 11.79 -25.34
N PRO A 620 37.34 12.93 -26.02
CA PRO A 620 38.07 12.90 -27.26
C PRO A 620 39.54 12.59 -26.96
N GLY A 621 39.90 11.31 -27.06
CA GLY A 621 41.27 10.87 -26.86
C GLY A 621 41.40 9.37 -27.03
N LYS A 622 41.95 8.93 -28.16
CA LYS A 622 42.46 7.57 -28.35
C LYS A 622 43.62 7.34 -27.36
N SER A 623 43.31 6.82 -26.19
CA SER A 623 44.28 6.10 -25.36
C SER A 623 43.55 4.93 -24.69
N ARG A 624 44.26 3.81 -24.45
CA ARG A 624 43.79 2.65 -23.69
C ARG A 624 43.53 3.07 -22.23
N GLN A 625 42.46 3.82 -22.00
CA GLN A 625 42.13 4.39 -20.70
C GLN A 625 40.86 3.71 -20.22
N THR A 626 40.99 2.95 -19.13
CA THR A 626 39.89 2.26 -18.48
C THR A 626 38.73 3.24 -18.25
N THR A 627 37.60 2.99 -18.90
CA THR A 627 36.45 3.88 -18.91
C THR A 627 35.31 3.26 -18.10
N LEU A 628 34.75 4.04 -17.17
CA LEU A 628 33.60 3.64 -16.37
C LEU A 628 32.28 3.93 -17.10
N VAL A 629 31.68 2.90 -17.68
CA VAL A 629 30.43 2.99 -18.45
C VAL A 629 29.24 2.66 -17.53
N VAL A 630 28.26 3.56 -17.46
CA VAL A 630 26.98 3.31 -16.78
C VAL A 630 25.92 3.15 -17.87
N ARG A 631 25.19 2.03 -17.84
CA ARG A 631 24.11 1.69 -18.77
C ARG A 631 22.77 1.67 -18.06
N SER A 632 21.72 2.17 -18.71
CA SER A 632 20.35 2.02 -18.24
C SER A 632 19.85 0.61 -18.48
N LEU A 633 19.27 0.01 -17.46
CA LEU A 633 18.48 -1.22 -17.58
C LEU A 633 16.97 -0.92 -17.66
N ILE A 634 16.60 0.36 -17.65
CA ILE A 634 15.24 0.85 -17.89
C ILE A 634 15.24 1.38 -19.33
N SER A 635 14.92 0.51 -20.29
CA SER A 635 14.81 0.85 -21.70
C SER A 635 13.48 0.34 -22.29
N PRO A 636 13.05 0.83 -23.46
CA PRO A 636 11.85 0.32 -24.12
C PRO A 636 11.86 -1.19 -24.37
N GLN A 637 13.05 -1.81 -24.45
CA GLN A 637 13.25 -3.24 -24.70
C GLN A 637 13.27 -4.09 -23.43
N THR A 638 13.70 -3.53 -22.29
CA THR A 638 13.83 -4.27 -21.03
C THR A 638 12.65 -4.07 -20.08
N ARG A 639 11.75 -3.13 -20.40
CA ARG A 639 10.60 -2.82 -19.55
C ARG A 639 9.55 -3.93 -19.56
N GLY A 640 8.98 -4.19 -18.38
CA GLY A 640 7.76 -4.99 -18.24
C GLY A 640 6.50 -4.12 -18.32
N PRO A 641 5.33 -4.71 -18.63
CA PRO A 641 4.05 -3.99 -18.59
C PRO A 641 3.73 -3.50 -17.16
N PRO A 642 2.76 -2.58 -16.97
CA PRO A 642 2.32 -2.13 -15.64
C PRO A 642 1.82 -3.25 -14.71
N THR A 643 1.52 -4.43 -15.26
CA THR A 643 1.13 -5.64 -14.52
C THR A 643 2.31 -6.46 -14.02
N SER A 644 3.55 -6.09 -14.36
CA SER A 644 4.77 -6.79 -13.92
C SER A 644 5.33 -6.25 -12.62
N ASP A 645 6.15 -7.08 -11.97
CA ASP A 645 6.91 -6.77 -10.74
C ASP A 645 8.14 -5.88 -10.99
N MET A 646 8.33 -5.33 -12.21
CA MET A 646 9.52 -4.56 -12.55
C MET A 646 9.75 -3.40 -11.58
N MET A 647 8.70 -2.69 -11.21
CA MET A 647 8.81 -1.56 -10.29
C MET A 647 9.22 -2.04 -8.89
N ASP A 648 8.67 -3.15 -8.40
CA ASP A 648 9.04 -3.81 -7.14
C ASP A 648 10.53 -4.14 -7.09
N ARG A 649 11.08 -4.73 -8.15
CA ARG A 649 12.50 -5.02 -8.27
C ARG A 649 13.35 -3.75 -8.21
N LEU A 650 12.97 -2.72 -8.97
CA LEU A 650 13.69 -1.44 -8.96
C LEU A 650 13.71 -0.79 -7.57
N VAL A 651 12.57 -0.71 -6.89
CA VAL A 651 12.50 -0.02 -5.59
C VAL A 651 13.12 -0.84 -4.46
N THR A 652 12.97 -2.17 -4.48
CA THR A 652 13.45 -3.06 -3.41
C THR A 652 14.97 -3.30 -3.49
N THR A 653 15.54 -3.30 -4.70
CA THR A 653 17.01 -3.31 -4.90
C THR A 653 17.65 -1.95 -4.65
N MET A 654 16.91 -0.99 -4.08
CA MET A 654 17.37 0.37 -3.79
C MET A 654 17.85 1.11 -5.06
N GLY A 655 17.23 0.80 -6.20
CA GLY A 655 17.53 1.38 -7.50
C GLY A 655 18.66 0.69 -8.27
N MET A 656 19.31 -0.32 -7.70
CA MET A 656 20.49 -0.94 -8.30
C MET A 656 20.16 -1.79 -9.53
N ASP A 657 18.99 -2.43 -9.60
CA ASP A 657 18.57 -3.17 -10.81
C ASP A 657 18.24 -2.25 -12.00
N GLY A 658 18.17 -0.93 -11.79
CA GLY A 658 17.92 0.04 -12.87
C GLY A 658 19.17 0.41 -13.67
N VAL A 659 20.37 0.03 -13.20
CA VAL A 659 21.64 0.42 -13.82
C VAL A 659 22.64 -0.73 -13.88
N ARG A 660 23.54 -0.66 -14.85
CA ARG A 660 24.73 -1.53 -14.91
C ARG A 660 25.97 -0.68 -15.05
N VAL A 661 26.95 -0.88 -14.18
CA VAL A 661 28.24 -0.17 -14.23
C VAL A 661 29.34 -1.16 -14.58
N THR A 662 30.06 -0.90 -15.66
CA THR A 662 31.14 -1.77 -16.16
C THR A 662 32.39 -0.95 -16.45
N LEU A 663 33.54 -1.58 -16.22
CA LEU A 663 34.81 -1.09 -16.75
C LEU A 663 34.98 -1.59 -18.18
N VAL A 664 35.31 -0.70 -19.10
CA VAL A 664 35.70 -1.02 -20.47
C VAL A 664 37.16 -0.60 -20.62
N GLU A 665 38.03 -1.55 -20.95
CA GLU A 665 39.47 -1.32 -21.17
C GLU A 665 39.80 -0.91 -22.60
#